data_AF-A0A524LIL4-F1
#
_entry.id   AF-A0A524LIL4-F1
#
_cell.length_a   1.000
_cell.length_b   1.000
_cell.length_c   1.000
_cell.angle_alpha   90.00
_cell.angle_beta   90.00
_cell.angle_gamma   90.00
#
_symmetry.space_group_name_H-M   'P 1'
#
loop_
_entity.id
_entity.type
_entity.pdbx_description
1 polymer ?
#
loop_
_entity_poly.entity_id
_entity_poly.type
_entity_poly.pdbx_seq_one_letter_code
_entity_poly.pdbx_strand_id
1 'polypeptide(L)'
;MSKGKEKTKSNKISTTEWLRVSKKLSDPAILRHLLSNAFHIDFEKQTLDPALFEKTYDLGAVPRKIVSADTIESVLGLGQETLDLQIAMSKRTPKGTALIPQIQSLLPNNVNRRERESFTYALSRIITERFPKNTRWPIVPVGLDTLSASLLQLFIISKAVDQRIPWIIAIWKTKIREAKIVTLDTIQELLSQKRSPEEIEESLTEANEIFNATLSLIPKLENQDPFSNQISDWIADLTVAEDKDLQDTLDDIKKEVREAIAEIKEHNKSLKENINVQSDPATNWNNLSLRSDGPVSDEHRALLRLLRMEFNILRYDPIRKLCINLAHVETPNHPSVVDLMQVSEFAGRNAYNELHRLQLLFNEFYIPNFGKIGLRYRYIFADSQRAGVDSEGLVEKLEFIEDDIRSCTIHLEPSWSEGPDIRLFSGKFNEAVVEDEIVSLNLNHYDLKKCDWTALKYGASHPKQKDSLLIQRSTQTENKKPFSLSPRQTELLGILWSLEGPDTHRNWLLDEVNYRRQTANLNLGIMLENEVLRLLYLPALEFCKLPDGLVAYANCSDRKSRDRLVNHIIESQPFSRIHLGDTNDVVAHIRSPSKQSDTVAGSLNGKMQEFSDNHFTARMQERRTYKIPVFHRLLDPKTRMWRNPW
;
A
#
# COMPACT_ATOMS: atom_id res chain seq x y z
N MET A 1 17.23 -59.27 10.67
CA MET A 1 17.53 -57.95 10.08
C MET A 1 16.26 -57.37 9.47
N SER A 2 15.53 -56.55 10.23
CA SER A 2 14.31 -55.86 9.79
C SER A 2 14.60 -54.36 9.87
N LYS A 3 14.90 -53.74 8.72
CA LYS A 3 15.02 -52.28 8.63
C LYS A 3 13.63 -51.70 8.41
N GLY A 4 13.02 -51.22 9.49
CA GLY A 4 11.83 -50.39 9.44
C GLY A 4 12.17 -49.04 8.79
N LYS A 5 11.43 -48.67 7.76
CA LYS A 5 11.42 -47.32 7.20
C LYS A 5 10.73 -46.40 8.21
N GLU A 6 11.49 -45.59 8.94
CA GLU A 6 10.94 -44.40 9.60
C GLU A 6 10.54 -43.40 8.51
N LYS A 7 9.24 -43.33 8.23
CA LYS A 7 8.63 -42.15 7.62
C LYS A 7 8.75 -41.02 8.63
N THR A 8 9.68 -40.10 8.39
CA THR A 8 9.70 -38.78 9.03
C THR A 8 8.38 -38.08 8.70
N LYS A 9 7.40 -38.19 9.60
CA LYS A 9 6.27 -37.28 9.65
C LYS A 9 6.86 -35.91 9.92
N SER A 10 6.92 -35.05 8.91
CA SER A 10 7.11 -33.61 9.14
C SER A 10 5.97 -33.19 10.08
N ASN A 11 6.29 -32.87 11.33
CA ASN A 11 5.34 -32.24 12.23
C ASN A 11 4.95 -30.90 11.58
N LYS A 12 3.83 -30.89 10.84
CA LYS A 12 3.18 -29.65 10.41
C LYS A 12 2.77 -28.95 11.70
N ILE A 13 3.59 -27.99 12.13
CA ILE A 13 3.23 -27.02 13.16
C ILE A 13 1.85 -26.49 12.76
N SER A 14 0.88 -26.54 13.67
CA SER A 14 -0.45 -26.00 13.37
C SER A 14 -0.31 -24.53 12.99
N THR A 15 -1.10 -24.03 12.04
CA THR A 15 -1.06 -22.63 11.58
C THR A 15 -1.07 -21.63 12.75
N THR A 16 -1.85 -21.94 13.79
CA THR A 16 -1.90 -21.19 15.06
C THR A 16 -0.62 -21.23 15.87
N GLU A 17 0.10 -22.34 15.87
CA GLU A 17 1.37 -22.49 16.58
C GLU A 17 2.53 -21.87 15.80
N TRP A 18 2.44 -21.84 14.47
CA TRP A 18 3.35 -21.08 13.62
C TRP A 18 3.22 -19.57 13.84
N LEU A 19 1.99 -19.05 13.91
CA LEU A 19 1.73 -17.64 14.27
C LEU A 19 2.27 -17.27 15.65
N ARG A 20 2.30 -18.23 16.60
CA ARG A 20 2.89 -18.04 17.94
C ARG A 20 4.42 -18.05 17.94
N VAL A 21 5.06 -18.76 17.02
CA VAL A 21 6.53 -18.90 16.92
C VAL A 21 7.17 -17.82 16.04
N SER A 22 6.40 -17.22 15.12
CA SER A 22 6.79 -16.15 14.20
C SER A 22 7.07 -14.81 14.94
N LYS A 23 8.23 -14.69 15.60
CA LYS A 23 8.53 -13.49 16.41
C LYS A 23 8.85 -12.22 15.60
N LYS A 24 9.21 -12.31 14.31
CA LYS A 24 9.72 -11.17 13.51
C LYS A 24 9.23 -11.07 12.05
N LEU A 25 8.18 -11.80 11.64
CA LEU A 25 7.62 -11.68 10.28
C LEU A 25 6.57 -10.56 10.20
N SER A 26 6.54 -9.85 9.06
CA SER A 26 5.52 -8.84 8.76
C SER A 26 4.18 -9.49 8.42
N ASP A 27 3.08 -8.75 8.59
CA ASP A 27 1.73 -9.24 8.27
C ASP A 27 1.60 -9.72 6.82
N PRO A 28 2.12 -9.02 5.78
CA PRO A 28 2.08 -9.54 4.40
C PRO A 28 2.79 -10.89 4.24
N ALA A 29 3.94 -11.09 4.89
CA ALA A 29 4.66 -12.36 4.83
C ALA A 29 3.89 -13.50 5.52
N ILE A 30 3.22 -13.19 6.63
CA ILE A 30 2.31 -14.10 7.32
C ILE A 30 1.16 -14.50 6.40
N LEU A 31 0.45 -13.54 5.82
CA LEU A 31 -0.68 -13.81 4.93
C LEU A 31 -0.25 -14.62 3.70
N ARG A 32 0.91 -14.33 3.11
CA ARG A 32 1.47 -15.10 1.99
C ARG A 32 1.77 -16.54 2.39
N HIS A 33 2.32 -16.76 3.59
CA HIS A 33 2.55 -18.12 4.10
C HIS A 33 1.25 -18.89 4.31
N LEU A 34 0.23 -18.23 4.89
CA LEU A 34 -1.10 -18.82 5.07
C LEU A 34 -1.72 -19.24 3.74
N LEU A 35 -1.68 -18.35 2.74
CA LEU A 35 -2.19 -18.63 1.40
C LEU A 35 -1.42 -19.77 0.74
N SER A 36 -0.09 -19.77 0.85
CA SER A 36 0.77 -20.83 0.30
C SER A 36 0.43 -22.19 0.89
N ASN A 37 0.20 -22.25 2.21
CA ASN A 37 -0.17 -23.47 2.90
C ASN A 37 -1.59 -23.94 2.52
N ALA A 38 -2.56 -23.02 2.48
CA ALA A 38 -3.97 -23.31 2.19
C ALA A 38 -4.17 -23.85 0.78
N PHE A 39 -3.50 -23.23 -0.21
CA PHE A 39 -3.63 -23.61 -1.61
C PHE A 39 -2.56 -24.60 -2.09
N HIS A 40 -1.59 -24.94 -1.24
CA HIS A 40 -0.42 -25.76 -1.59
C HIS A 40 0.36 -25.20 -2.80
N ILE A 41 0.53 -23.87 -2.84
CA ILE A 41 1.16 -23.15 -3.95
C ILE A 41 2.44 -22.48 -3.45
N ASP A 42 3.52 -22.61 -4.22
CA ASP A 42 4.70 -21.77 -4.09
C ASP A 42 4.55 -20.57 -5.04
N PHE A 43 4.24 -19.39 -4.48
CA PHE A 43 4.01 -18.18 -5.25
C PHE A 43 5.22 -17.74 -6.08
N GLU A 44 6.45 -18.05 -5.64
CA GLU A 44 7.67 -17.66 -6.38
C GLU A 44 7.84 -18.52 -7.64
N LYS A 45 7.44 -19.79 -7.56
CA LYS A 45 7.57 -20.78 -8.63
C LYS A 45 6.30 -20.94 -9.48
N GLN A 46 5.23 -20.21 -9.17
CA GLN A 46 3.96 -20.32 -9.88
C GLN A 46 4.09 -19.84 -11.33
N THR A 47 3.97 -20.75 -12.29
CA THR A 47 3.99 -20.43 -13.72
C THR A 47 2.58 -20.30 -14.27
N LEU A 48 2.42 -19.42 -15.26
CA LEU A 48 1.19 -19.29 -16.03
C LEU A 48 0.90 -20.60 -16.80
N ASP A 49 -0.29 -21.16 -16.60
CA ASP A 49 -0.88 -22.26 -17.38
C ASP A 49 -2.25 -21.81 -17.95
N PRO A 50 -2.24 -21.21 -19.17
CA PRO A 50 -3.45 -20.71 -19.80
C PRO A 50 -4.52 -21.77 -19.98
N ALA A 51 -4.13 -23.01 -20.31
CA ALA A 51 -5.06 -24.09 -20.60
C ALA A 51 -5.78 -24.55 -19.33
N LEU A 52 -5.05 -24.65 -18.22
CA LEU A 52 -5.63 -24.97 -16.92
C LEU A 52 -6.61 -23.87 -16.46
N PHE A 53 -6.23 -22.60 -16.56
CA PHE A 53 -7.12 -21.49 -16.20
C PHE A 53 -8.38 -21.49 -17.07
N GLU A 54 -8.21 -21.59 -18.39
CA GLU A 54 -9.31 -21.61 -19.36
C GLU A 54 -10.30 -22.74 -19.10
N LYS A 55 -9.78 -23.95 -18.88
CA LYS A 55 -10.59 -25.12 -18.54
C LYS A 55 -11.31 -24.96 -17.19
N THR A 56 -10.64 -24.42 -16.19
CA THR A 56 -11.18 -24.26 -14.83
C THR A 56 -12.38 -23.31 -14.80
N TYR A 57 -12.33 -22.25 -15.60
CA TYR A 57 -13.36 -21.20 -15.61
C TYR A 57 -14.27 -21.21 -16.84
N ASP A 58 -14.21 -22.27 -17.65
CA ASP A 58 -15.00 -22.43 -18.87
C ASP A 58 -14.83 -21.23 -19.84
N LEU A 59 -13.57 -20.82 -20.02
CA LEU A 59 -13.21 -19.73 -20.91
C LEU A 59 -12.69 -20.30 -22.22
N GLY A 60 -13.18 -19.76 -23.34
CA GLY A 60 -12.55 -20.03 -24.64
C GLY A 60 -11.12 -19.50 -24.68
N ALA A 61 -10.28 -20.15 -25.50
CA ALA A 61 -8.91 -19.71 -25.76
C ALA A 61 -8.84 -18.26 -26.24
N VAL A 62 -7.70 -17.62 -25.98
CA VAL A 62 -7.42 -16.28 -26.50
C VAL A 62 -7.54 -16.31 -28.04
N PRO A 63 -8.34 -15.41 -28.65
CA PRO A 63 -8.58 -15.43 -30.09
C PRO A 63 -7.28 -15.27 -30.89
N ARG A 64 -7.12 -16.10 -31.93
CA ARG A 64 -6.02 -16.00 -32.91
C ARG A 64 -6.32 -15.05 -34.07
N LYS A 65 -7.28 -14.14 -33.90
CA LYS A 65 -7.65 -13.13 -34.89
C LYS A 65 -7.01 -11.78 -34.55
N ILE A 66 -6.81 -10.96 -35.57
CA ILE A 66 -6.45 -9.54 -35.41
C ILE A 66 -7.59 -8.82 -34.69
N VAL A 67 -7.22 -7.94 -33.77
CA VAL A 67 -8.10 -6.93 -33.18
C VAL A 67 -7.69 -5.56 -33.72
N SER A 68 -8.65 -4.66 -33.95
CA SER A 68 -8.34 -3.32 -34.46
C SER A 68 -7.46 -2.55 -33.47
N ALA A 69 -6.60 -1.69 -34.02
CA ALA A 69 -5.76 -0.81 -33.21
C ALA A 69 -6.60 0.05 -32.26
N ASP A 70 -7.72 0.61 -32.74
CA ASP A 70 -8.64 1.44 -31.96
C ASP A 70 -9.20 0.71 -30.73
N THR A 71 -9.56 -0.57 -30.86
CA THR A 71 -10.05 -1.35 -29.71
C THR A 71 -8.95 -1.57 -28.69
N ILE A 72 -7.75 -1.94 -29.15
CA ILE A 72 -6.58 -2.12 -28.28
C ILE A 72 -6.25 -0.80 -27.56
N GLU A 73 -6.23 0.31 -28.28
CA GLU A 73 -5.97 1.64 -27.75
C GLU A 73 -7.02 2.06 -26.71
N SER A 74 -8.31 1.85 -27.00
CA SER A 74 -9.39 2.26 -26.09
C SER A 74 -9.38 1.47 -24.77
N VAL A 75 -9.03 0.17 -24.84
CA VAL A 75 -9.08 -0.73 -23.68
C VAL A 75 -7.78 -0.66 -22.87
N LEU A 76 -6.64 -0.58 -23.54
CA LEU A 76 -5.33 -0.51 -22.88
C LEU A 76 -4.91 0.92 -22.50
N GLY A 77 -5.70 1.92 -22.87
CA GLY A 77 -5.49 3.32 -22.51
C GLY A 77 -4.27 3.94 -23.20
N LEU A 78 -4.02 3.63 -24.47
CA LEU A 78 -2.88 4.18 -25.22
C LEU A 78 -3.06 5.67 -25.59
N GLY A 79 -4.29 6.15 -25.66
CA GLY A 79 -4.63 7.52 -26.10
C GLY A 79 -4.99 8.52 -24.99
N GLN A 80 -4.90 8.15 -23.71
CA GLN A 80 -5.23 9.05 -22.59
C GLN A 80 -4.09 10.05 -22.30
N GLU A 81 -4.47 11.29 -22.00
CA GLU A 81 -3.61 12.47 -21.85
C GLU A 81 -2.66 12.37 -20.65
N THR A 82 -1.40 12.01 -20.89
CA THR A 82 -0.28 12.46 -20.07
C THR A 82 0.79 13.02 -20.99
N LEU A 83 1.06 14.33 -20.87
CA LEU A 83 1.99 15.10 -21.72
C LEU A 83 3.37 14.43 -21.84
N ASP A 84 3.84 13.79 -20.76
CA ASP A 84 5.22 13.30 -20.63
C ASP A 84 5.52 12.02 -21.45
N LEU A 85 4.49 11.21 -21.76
CA LEU A 85 4.61 9.99 -22.57
C LEU A 85 3.82 10.04 -23.89
N GLN A 86 2.97 11.06 -24.09
CA GLN A 86 2.15 11.23 -25.29
C GLN A 86 3.00 11.31 -26.56
N ILE A 87 4.11 12.03 -26.55
CA ILE A 87 4.95 12.23 -27.74
C ILE A 87 5.61 10.91 -28.20
N ALA A 88 5.84 10.00 -27.24
CA ALA A 88 6.50 8.72 -27.38
C ALA A 88 5.55 7.58 -27.76
N MET A 89 4.36 7.52 -27.14
CA MET A 89 3.42 6.40 -27.26
C MET A 89 2.31 6.61 -28.30
N SER A 90 1.98 7.85 -28.66
CA SER A 90 0.91 8.22 -29.62
C SER A 90 1.07 7.67 -31.05
N LYS A 91 2.17 6.98 -31.35
CA LYS A 91 2.43 6.37 -32.67
C LYS A 91 2.55 4.85 -32.65
N ARG A 92 2.33 4.18 -31.51
CA ARG A 92 2.44 2.72 -31.45
C ARG A 92 1.23 2.03 -32.03
N THR A 93 1.36 1.60 -33.28
CA THR A 93 0.42 0.71 -33.92
C THR A 93 0.72 -0.74 -33.50
N PRO A 94 -0.26 -1.49 -32.96
CA PRO A 94 -0.06 -2.90 -32.61
C PRO A 94 0.29 -3.70 -33.87
N LYS A 95 1.40 -4.43 -33.85
CA LYS A 95 1.92 -5.21 -34.99
C LYS A 95 1.71 -6.70 -34.80
N GLY A 96 1.29 -7.39 -35.86
CA GLY A 96 1.22 -8.85 -35.90
C GLY A 96 -0.10 -9.37 -36.45
N THR A 97 -0.15 -10.67 -36.73
CA THR A 97 -1.28 -11.34 -37.40
C THR A 97 -2.32 -11.90 -36.44
N ALA A 98 -2.13 -11.73 -35.13
CA ALA A 98 -3.03 -12.16 -34.07
C ALA A 98 -2.87 -11.27 -32.83
N LEU A 99 -3.86 -11.33 -31.93
CA LEU A 99 -3.89 -10.53 -30.70
C LEU A 99 -2.63 -10.64 -29.83
N ILE A 100 -2.10 -11.86 -29.66
CA ILE A 100 -0.91 -12.11 -28.84
C ILE A 100 0.32 -11.35 -29.39
N PRO A 101 0.73 -11.54 -30.66
CA PRO A 101 1.78 -10.73 -31.28
C PRO A 101 1.51 -9.21 -31.22
N GLN A 102 0.26 -8.80 -31.44
CA GLN A 102 -0.14 -7.38 -31.35
C GLN A 102 0.18 -6.79 -29.97
N ILE A 103 -0.14 -7.48 -28.89
CA ILE A 103 0.16 -7.03 -27.53
C ILE A 103 1.67 -7.09 -27.25
N GLN A 104 2.34 -8.18 -27.65
CA GLN A 104 3.79 -8.30 -27.46
C GLN A 104 4.58 -7.16 -28.09
N SER A 105 4.11 -6.65 -29.24
CA SER A 105 4.72 -5.51 -29.94
C SER A 105 4.60 -4.18 -29.16
N LEU A 106 3.70 -4.09 -28.18
CA LEU A 106 3.49 -2.91 -27.36
C LEU A 106 4.32 -2.91 -26.07
N LEU A 107 4.84 -4.06 -25.64
CA LEU A 107 5.57 -4.22 -24.39
C LEU A 107 7.05 -3.78 -24.51
N PRO A 108 7.68 -3.26 -23.43
CA PRO A 108 9.12 -2.94 -23.42
C PRO A 108 10.00 -4.15 -23.71
N ASN A 109 11.16 -3.95 -24.35
CA ASN A 109 12.10 -5.03 -24.70
C ASN A 109 12.75 -5.68 -23.48
N ASN A 110 13.04 -4.90 -22.45
CA ASN A 110 13.64 -5.35 -21.19
C ASN A 110 12.67 -6.15 -20.30
N VAL A 111 11.40 -6.32 -20.69
CA VAL A 111 10.49 -7.24 -20.00
C VAL A 111 11.00 -8.67 -20.21
N ASN A 112 11.31 -9.34 -19.11
CA ASN A 112 11.79 -10.73 -19.15
C ASN A 112 10.72 -11.66 -19.74
N ARG A 113 11.14 -12.86 -20.18
CA ARG A 113 10.24 -13.79 -20.87
C ARG A 113 9.00 -14.15 -20.05
N ARG A 114 9.16 -14.45 -18.75
CA ARG A 114 8.06 -14.86 -17.87
C ARG A 114 7.04 -13.73 -17.72
N GLU A 115 7.49 -12.53 -17.36
CA GLU A 115 6.63 -11.35 -17.26
C GLU A 115 5.95 -11.01 -18.59
N ARG A 116 6.67 -11.16 -19.72
CA ARG A 116 6.11 -10.91 -21.05
C ARG A 116 4.95 -11.85 -21.34
N GLU A 117 5.08 -13.13 -21.00
CA GLU A 117 4.01 -14.12 -21.11
C GLU A 117 2.82 -13.74 -20.22
N SER A 118 3.05 -13.36 -18.96
CA SER A 118 2.02 -12.90 -18.01
C SER A 118 1.26 -11.67 -18.50
N PHE A 119 1.98 -10.61 -18.90
CA PHE A 119 1.38 -9.38 -19.44
C PHE A 119 0.57 -9.69 -20.69
N THR A 120 1.16 -10.43 -21.63
CA THR A 120 0.49 -10.72 -22.90
C THR A 120 -0.82 -11.46 -22.67
N TYR A 121 -0.82 -12.45 -21.76
CA TYR A 121 -2.02 -13.22 -21.45
C TYR A 121 -3.09 -12.38 -20.75
N ALA A 122 -2.73 -11.67 -19.67
CA ALA A 122 -3.66 -10.84 -18.92
C ALA A 122 -4.27 -9.74 -19.79
N LEU A 123 -3.44 -9.01 -20.56
CA LEU A 123 -3.92 -7.94 -21.45
C LEU A 123 -4.80 -8.49 -22.58
N SER A 124 -4.51 -9.70 -23.10
CA SER A 124 -5.38 -10.35 -24.09
C SER A 124 -6.77 -10.63 -23.51
N ARG A 125 -6.83 -11.08 -22.26
CA ARG A 125 -8.08 -11.36 -21.54
C ARG A 125 -8.86 -10.08 -21.23
N ILE A 126 -8.16 -9.01 -20.90
CA ILE A 126 -8.71 -7.66 -20.71
C ILE A 126 -9.33 -7.15 -22.02
N ILE A 127 -8.59 -7.17 -23.13
CA ILE A 127 -9.07 -6.72 -24.46
C ILE A 127 -10.29 -7.52 -24.93
N THR A 128 -10.28 -8.83 -24.70
CA THR A 128 -11.39 -9.70 -25.12
C THR A 128 -12.56 -9.71 -24.15
N GLU A 129 -12.40 -9.10 -22.98
CA GLU A 129 -13.31 -9.17 -21.84
C GLU A 129 -13.73 -10.61 -21.48
N ARG A 130 -12.83 -11.58 -21.67
CA ARG A 130 -13.08 -13.01 -21.39
C ARG A 130 -12.41 -13.44 -20.11
N PHE A 131 -13.08 -13.19 -18.98
CA PHE A 131 -12.62 -13.56 -17.64
C PHE A 131 -13.78 -14.13 -16.82
N PRO A 132 -13.50 -14.80 -15.69
CA PRO A 132 -14.53 -15.37 -14.82
C PRO A 132 -15.45 -14.28 -14.28
N LYS A 133 -16.71 -14.61 -14.01
CA LYS A 133 -17.62 -13.70 -13.30
C LYS A 133 -16.99 -13.32 -11.96
N ASN A 134 -17.15 -12.06 -11.53
CA ASN A 134 -16.57 -11.56 -10.26
C ASN A 134 -16.92 -12.45 -9.06
N THR A 135 -18.14 -12.98 -9.02
CA THR A 135 -18.62 -13.92 -7.98
C THR A 135 -17.89 -15.27 -7.94
N ARG A 136 -17.09 -15.59 -8.96
CA ARG A 136 -16.31 -16.82 -9.11
C ARG A 136 -14.81 -16.57 -9.04
N TRP A 137 -14.36 -15.34 -8.81
CA TRP A 137 -12.94 -15.02 -8.76
C TRP A 137 -12.38 -15.38 -7.37
N PRO A 138 -11.50 -16.38 -7.25
CA PRO A 138 -10.93 -16.76 -5.95
C PRO A 138 -9.75 -15.85 -5.57
N ILE A 139 -9.31 -15.96 -4.32
CA ILE A 139 -8.12 -15.27 -3.81
C ILE A 139 -6.87 -15.65 -4.64
N VAL A 140 -6.73 -16.93 -4.98
CA VAL A 140 -5.64 -17.48 -5.81
C VAL A 140 -6.24 -18.25 -7.00
N PRO A 141 -6.27 -17.66 -8.20
CA PRO A 141 -6.84 -18.30 -9.38
C PRO A 141 -5.90 -19.37 -9.95
N VAL A 142 -6.40 -20.61 -10.01
CA VAL A 142 -5.69 -21.77 -10.57
C VAL A 142 -5.33 -21.54 -12.04
N GLY A 143 -4.06 -21.82 -12.40
CA GLY A 143 -3.54 -21.68 -13.76
C GLY A 143 -3.02 -20.28 -14.11
N LEU A 144 -3.19 -19.27 -13.24
CA LEU A 144 -2.51 -17.99 -13.40
C LEU A 144 -1.26 -17.92 -12.55
N ASP A 145 -0.29 -17.10 -12.95
CA ASP A 145 0.75 -16.61 -12.07
C ASP A 145 0.29 -15.36 -11.28
N THR A 146 1.11 -14.93 -10.32
CA THR A 146 0.83 -13.80 -9.43
C THR A 146 0.56 -12.50 -10.19
N LEU A 147 1.40 -12.20 -11.20
CA LEU A 147 1.25 -11.01 -12.04
C LEU A 147 -0.05 -11.03 -12.84
N SER A 148 -0.34 -12.11 -13.59
CA SER A 148 -1.55 -12.21 -14.40
C SER A 148 -2.82 -12.15 -13.54
N ALA A 149 -2.80 -12.83 -12.40
CA ALA A 149 -3.89 -12.81 -11.44
C ALA A 149 -4.14 -11.40 -10.90
N SER A 150 -3.09 -10.66 -10.57
CA SER A 150 -3.18 -9.28 -10.10
C SER A 150 -3.76 -8.32 -11.14
N LEU A 151 -3.27 -8.39 -12.37
CA LEU A 151 -3.74 -7.52 -13.45
C LEU A 151 -5.22 -7.78 -13.76
N LEU A 152 -5.64 -9.05 -13.77
CA LEU A 152 -7.05 -9.40 -13.94
C LEU A 152 -7.91 -8.99 -12.73
N GLN A 153 -7.40 -9.11 -11.51
CA GLN A 153 -8.08 -8.61 -10.31
C GLN A 153 -8.30 -7.10 -10.37
N LEU A 154 -7.27 -6.33 -10.77
CA LEU A 154 -7.37 -4.89 -10.95
C LEU A 154 -8.33 -4.53 -12.08
N PHE A 155 -8.37 -5.30 -13.17
CA PHE A 155 -9.33 -5.09 -14.25
C PHE A 155 -10.78 -5.39 -13.83
N ILE A 156 -10.98 -6.44 -13.03
CA ILE A 156 -12.28 -6.75 -12.43
C ILE A 156 -12.77 -5.56 -11.58
N ILE A 157 -11.86 -4.95 -10.82
CA ILE A 157 -12.14 -3.74 -10.04
C ILE A 157 -12.42 -2.55 -10.97
N SER A 158 -11.67 -2.39 -12.06
CA SER A 158 -11.84 -1.25 -12.98
C SER A 158 -13.18 -1.30 -13.68
N LYS A 159 -13.60 -2.51 -14.10
CA LYS A 159 -14.92 -2.76 -14.65
C LYS A 159 -16.02 -2.60 -13.59
N ALA A 160 -15.72 -2.89 -12.32
CA ALA A 160 -16.67 -2.66 -11.23
C ALA A 160 -17.04 -1.18 -11.10
N VAL A 161 -16.10 -0.26 -11.34
CA VAL A 161 -16.32 1.18 -11.19
C VAL A 161 -16.36 1.95 -12.51
N ASP A 162 -16.43 1.25 -13.64
CA ASP A 162 -16.41 1.80 -15.00
C ASP A 162 -15.25 2.80 -15.24
N GLN A 163 -14.04 2.39 -14.85
CA GLN A 163 -12.82 3.17 -15.03
C GLN A 163 -11.88 2.50 -16.02
N ARG A 164 -11.35 3.32 -16.94
CA ARG A 164 -10.30 2.94 -17.87
C ARG A 164 -8.95 3.16 -17.20
N ILE A 165 -8.05 2.20 -17.38
CA ILE A 165 -6.73 2.18 -16.77
C ILE A 165 -5.69 2.23 -17.88
N PRO A 166 -4.66 3.09 -17.78
CA PRO A 166 -3.59 3.19 -18.77
C PRO A 166 -2.55 2.07 -18.58
N TRP A 167 -2.96 0.83 -18.83
CA TRP A 167 -2.18 -0.40 -18.54
C TRP A 167 -0.77 -0.38 -19.11
N ILE A 168 -0.63 -0.06 -20.41
CA ILE A 168 0.66 -0.10 -21.09
C ILE A 168 1.58 1.01 -20.57
N ILE A 169 1.03 2.21 -20.32
CA ILE A 169 1.79 3.36 -19.79
C ILE A 169 2.38 3.01 -18.42
N ALA A 170 1.60 2.38 -17.53
CA ALA A 170 2.09 1.97 -16.22
C ALA A 170 3.24 0.96 -16.33
N ILE A 171 3.13 -0.04 -17.22
CA ILE A 171 4.21 -1.03 -17.49
C ILE A 171 5.48 -0.32 -17.97
N TRP A 172 5.36 0.60 -18.93
CA TRP A 172 6.49 1.37 -19.44
C TRP A 172 7.15 2.22 -18.36
N LYS A 173 6.37 2.95 -17.56
CA LYS A 173 6.89 3.74 -16.43
C LYS A 173 7.70 2.87 -15.46
N THR A 174 7.18 1.71 -15.07
CA THR A 174 7.89 0.78 -14.19
C THR A 174 9.17 0.26 -14.82
N LYS A 175 9.13 -0.19 -16.08
CA LYS A 175 10.31 -0.78 -16.75
C LYS A 175 11.39 0.23 -17.11
N ILE A 176 11.04 1.48 -17.39
CA ILE A 176 12.01 2.57 -17.54
C ILE A 176 12.68 2.84 -16.18
N ARG A 177 11.90 2.90 -15.09
CA ARG A 177 12.46 3.10 -13.74
C ARG A 177 13.42 1.98 -13.32
N GLU A 178 13.04 0.73 -13.55
CA GLU A 178 13.92 -0.43 -13.31
C GLU A 178 15.22 -0.33 -14.12
N ALA A 179 15.13 0.04 -15.41
CA ALA A 179 16.30 0.23 -16.26
C ALA A 179 17.23 1.34 -15.73
N LYS A 180 16.67 2.49 -15.33
CA LYS A 180 17.44 3.59 -14.72
C LYS A 180 18.19 3.12 -13.47
N ILE A 181 17.54 2.35 -12.60
CA ILE A 181 18.17 1.78 -11.40
C ILE A 181 19.33 0.88 -11.76
N VAL A 182 19.13 -0.07 -12.69
CA VAL A 182 20.17 -1.03 -13.09
C VAL A 182 21.36 -0.30 -13.72
N THR A 183 21.10 0.67 -14.61
CA THR A 183 22.13 1.51 -15.22
C THR A 183 22.92 2.25 -14.15
N LEU A 184 22.25 2.92 -13.22
CA LEU A 184 22.93 3.65 -12.15
C LEU A 184 23.72 2.75 -11.20
N ASP A 185 23.17 1.61 -10.79
CA ASP A 185 23.89 0.65 -9.94
C ASP A 185 25.16 0.15 -10.65
N THR A 186 25.06 -0.11 -11.96
CA THR A 186 26.22 -0.47 -12.79
C THR A 186 27.26 0.65 -12.79
N ILE A 187 26.84 1.90 -13.03
CA ILE A 187 27.72 3.07 -12.99
C ILE A 187 28.37 3.22 -11.61
N GLN A 188 27.62 3.05 -10.52
CA GLN A 188 28.15 3.13 -9.16
C GLN A 188 29.21 2.06 -8.89
N GLU A 189 28.97 0.82 -9.33
CA GLU A 189 29.95 -0.27 -9.21
C GLU A 189 31.21 0.01 -10.01
N LEU A 190 31.06 0.53 -11.25
CA LEU A 190 32.16 0.91 -12.12
C LEU A 190 33.03 2.01 -11.50
N LEU A 191 32.41 3.08 -11.01
CA LEU A 191 33.10 4.20 -10.35
C LEU A 191 33.79 3.79 -9.03
N SER A 192 33.34 2.70 -8.41
CA SER A 192 33.95 2.17 -7.18
C SER A 192 35.19 1.31 -7.44
N GLN A 193 35.40 0.87 -8.68
CA GLN A 193 36.58 0.12 -9.09
C GLN A 193 37.73 1.09 -9.42
N LYS A 194 38.98 0.72 -9.10
CA LYS A 194 40.17 1.49 -9.47
C LYS A 194 40.50 1.30 -10.96
N ARG A 195 39.67 1.87 -11.84
CA ARG A 195 39.80 1.84 -13.30
C ARG A 195 40.49 3.10 -13.83
N SER A 196 41.03 3.03 -15.06
CA SER A 196 41.49 4.25 -15.74
C SER A 196 40.29 5.12 -16.17
N PRO A 197 40.49 6.43 -16.39
CA PRO A 197 39.43 7.32 -16.86
C PRO A 197 38.82 6.88 -18.18
N GLU A 198 39.64 6.41 -19.13
CA GLU A 198 39.18 5.92 -20.43
C GLU A 198 38.28 4.68 -20.26
N GLU A 199 38.62 3.79 -19.32
CA GLU A 199 37.79 2.62 -18.99
C GLU A 199 36.46 3.03 -18.35
N ILE A 200 36.42 4.13 -17.58
CA ILE A 200 35.19 4.66 -16.98
C ILE A 200 34.31 5.30 -18.06
N GLU A 201 34.89 6.09 -18.96
CA GLU A 201 34.21 6.71 -20.10
C GLU A 201 33.59 5.64 -21.03
N GLU A 202 34.36 4.62 -21.40
CA GLU A 202 33.89 3.49 -22.22
C GLU A 202 32.72 2.77 -21.52
N SER A 203 32.84 2.53 -20.22
CA SER A 203 31.80 1.84 -19.45
C SER A 203 30.53 2.68 -19.25
N LEU A 204 30.66 4.01 -19.10
CA LEU A 204 29.52 4.95 -19.07
C LEU A 204 28.81 4.97 -20.42
N THR A 205 29.58 4.95 -21.51
CA THR A 205 29.03 4.87 -22.87
C THR A 205 28.28 3.56 -23.08
N GLU A 206 28.86 2.42 -22.70
CA GLU A 206 28.19 1.11 -22.74
C GLU A 206 26.91 1.10 -21.90
N ALA A 207 26.95 1.65 -20.68
CA ALA A 207 25.78 1.75 -19.81
C ALA A 207 24.68 2.63 -20.41
N ASN A 208 25.05 3.73 -21.07
CA ASN A 208 24.12 4.60 -21.79
C ASN A 208 23.54 3.92 -23.03
N GLU A 209 24.34 3.16 -23.77
CA GLU A 209 23.89 2.35 -24.90
C GLU A 209 22.91 1.26 -24.46
N ILE A 210 23.15 0.59 -23.33
CA ILE A 210 22.23 -0.40 -22.75
C ILE A 210 20.92 0.27 -22.31
N PHE A 211 20.99 1.45 -21.70
CA PHE A 211 19.81 2.23 -21.32
C PHE A 211 19.02 2.68 -22.57
N ASN A 212 19.70 3.23 -23.58
CA ASN A 212 19.08 3.65 -24.82
C ASN A 212 18.54 2.48 -25.65
N ALA A 213 19.19 1.32 -25.64
CA ALA A 213 18.65 0.09 -26.20
C ALA A 213 17.32 -0.31 -25.52
N THR A 214 17.17 -0.03 -24.23
CA THR A 214 15.90 -0.20 -23.51
C THR A 214 14.84 0.80 -23.97
N LEU A 215 15.25 2.03 -24.31
CA LEU A 215 14.40 3.09 -24.85
C LEU A 215 14.13 2.97 -26.36
N SER A 216 14.88 2.18 -27.12
CA SER A 216 14.91 2.15 -28.61
C SER A 216 13.60 1.83 -29.34
N LEU A 217 12.58 1.35 -28.62
CA LEU A 217 11.21 1.28 -29.14
C LEU A 217 10.42 2.60 -29.00
N ILE A 218 11.06 3.64 -28.49
CA ILE A 218 10.56 5.00 -28.40
C ILE A 218 11.57 5.92 -29.11
N PRO A 219 11.49 6.02 -30.46
CA PRO A 219 12.48 6.73 -31.28
C PRO A 219 12.63 8.23 -31.00
N LYS A 220 11.79 8.79 -30.12
CA LYS A 220 11.86 10.20 -29.69
C LYS A 220 12.41 10.38 -28.27
N LEU A 221 12.44 9.35 -27.43
CA LEU A 221 12.96 9.43 -26.06
C LEU A 221 14.46 9.15 -25.99
N GLU A 222 15.03 8.41 -26.95
CA GLU A 222 16.49 8.15 -27.02
C GLU A 222 17.33 9.43 -26.98
N ASN A 223 16.83 10.56 -27.50
CA ASN A 223 17.54 11.84 -27.54
C ASN A 223 16.88 12.94 -26.67
N GLN A 224 15.92 12.59 -25.82
CA GLN A 224 15.16 13.56 -25.01
C GLN A 224 14.90 13.11 -23.56
N ASP A 225 15.26 11.88 -23.16
CA ASP A 225 15.17 11.51 -21.75
C ASP A 225 16.22 12.28 -20.94
N PRO A 226 15.84 13.05 -19.91
CA PRO A 226 16.77 13.83 -19.09
C PRO A 226 17.92 13.00 -18.49
N PHE A 227 17.69 11.70 -18.26
CA PHE A 227 18.69 10.80 -17.68
C PHE A 227 19.77 10.41 -18.70
N SER A 228 19.40 10.18 -19.96
CA SER A 228 20.40 9.93 -21.02
C SER A 228 21.27 11.16 -21.24
N ASN A 229 20.69 12.36 -21.18
CA ASN A 229 21.45 13.60 -21.29
C ASN A 229 22.42 13.75 -20.12
N GLN A 230 21.99 13.46 -18.90
CA GLN A 230 22.85 13.51 -17.71
C GLN A 230 24.06 12.57 -17.82
N ILE A 231 23.88 11.35 -18.34
CA ILE A 231 25.02 10.44 -18.60
C ILE A 231 25.95 11.00 -19.67
N SER A 232 25.39 11.59 -20.74
CA SER A 232 26.18 12.25 -21.78
C SER A 232 26.97 13.46 -21.25
N ASP A 233 26.40 14.22 -20.32
CA ASP A 233 27.07 15.33 -19.65
C ASP A 233 28.24 14.81 -18.79
N TRP A 234 28.04 13.74 -18.00
CA TRP A 234 29.13 13.10 -17.25
C TRP A 234 30.27 12.58 -18.13
N ILE A 235 29.93 12.02 -19.29
CA ILE A 235 30.93 11.58 -20.29
C ILE A 235 31.72 12.79 -20.78
N ALA A 236 31.03 13.87 -21.17
CA ALA A 236 31.69 15.09 -21.65
C ALA A 236 32.61 15.73 -20.59
N ASP A 237 32.17 15.76 -19.33
CA ASP A 237 32.97 16.28 -18.22
C ASP A 237 34.26 15.46 -18.00
N LEU A 238 34.18 14.13 -18.12
CA LEU A 238 35.36 13.26 -18.04
C LEU A 238 36.32 13.44 -19.21
N THR A 239 35.82 13.65 -20.44
CA THR A 239 36.64 13.86 -21.63
C THR A 239 37.44 15.18 -21.56
N VAL A 240 36.91 16.18 -20.86
CA VAL A 240 37.50 17.54 -20.77
C VAL A 240 38.38 17.73 -19.53
N ALA A 241 38.23 16.88 -18.50
CA ALA A 241 38.99 16.99 -17.25
C ALA A 241 40.51 16.76 -17.45
N GLU A 242 41.32 17.71 -16.98
CA GLU A 242 42.77 17.55 -16.91
C GLU A 242 43.18 16.64 -15.72
N ASP A 243 44.35 16.01 -15.78
CA ASP A 243 44.88 15.07 -14.75
C ASP A 243 44.79 15.57 -13.29
N LYS A 244 44.78 16.90 -13.07
CA LYS A 244 44.67 17.50 -11.74
C LYS A 244 43.25 17.55 -11.18
N ASP A 245 42.24 17.69 -12.03
CA ASP A 245 40.83 17.90 -11.66
C ASP A 245 39.95 16.66 -11.89
N LEU A 246 40.55 15.62 -12.48
CA LEU A 246 39.92 14.35 -12.80
C LEU A 246 39.36 13.62 -11.56
N GLN A 247 40.09 13.66 -10.44
CA GLN A 247 39.66 13.01 -9.20
C GLN A 247 38.44 13.72 -8.59
N ASP A 248 38.41 15.05 -8.66
CA ASP A 248 37.28 15.86 -8.19
C ASP A 248 36.05 15.61 -9.06
N THR A 249 36.22 15.57 -10.38
CA THR A 249 35.16 15.23 -11.36
C THR A 249 34.57 13.84 -11.08
N LEU A 250 35.44 12.84 -10.83
CA LEU A 250 34.98 11.48 -10.49
C LEU A 250 34.22 11.43 -9.17
N ASP A 251 34.61 12.23 -8.18
CA ASP A 251 33.95 12.26 -6.88
C ASP A 251 32.61 13.02 -6.95
N ASP A 252 32.49 14.03 -7.81
CA ASP A 252 31.23 14.69 -8.15
C ASP A 252 30.28 13.75 -8.89
N ILE A 253 30.72 13.02 -9.92
CA ILE A 253 29.89 12.03 -10.61
C ILE A 253 29.45 10.93 -9.64
N LYS A 254 30.34 10.41 -8.79
CA LYS A 254 29.96 9.42 -7.75
C LYS A 254 28.90 9.95 -6.81
N LYS A 255 29.00 11.23 -6.44
CA LYS A 255 28.02 11.89 -5.60
C LYS A 255 26.69 11.97 -6.33
N GLU A 256 26.66 12.49 -7.56
CA GLU A 256 25.45 12.58 -8.38
C GLU A 256 24.80 11.22 -8.66
N VAL A 257 25.59 10.18 -8.93
CA VAL A 257 25.10 8.80 -9.13
C VAL A 257 24.48 8.26 -7.85
N ARG A 258 25.15 8.40 -6.70
CA ARG A 258 24.58 8.00 -5.40
C ARG A 258 23.31 8.77 -5.09
N GLU A 259 23.29 10.03 -5.44
CA GLU A 259 22.16 10.94 -5.29
C GLU A 259 20.98 10.53 -6.17
N ALA A 260 21.20 10.22 -7.45
CA ALA A 260 20.20 9.72 -8.39
C ALA A 260 19.69 8.32 -8.01
N ILE A 261 20.57 7.42 -7.56
CA ILE A 261 20.17 6.10 -7.04
C ILE A 261 19.30 6.28 -5.82
N ALA A 262 19.71 7.15 -4.91
CA ALA A 262 18.93 7.41 -3.72
C ALA A 262 17.62 8.13 -4.06
N GLU A 263 17.54 8.98 -5.07
CA GLU A 263 16.30 9.58 -5.52
C GLU A 263 15.34 8.50 -6.09
N ILE A 264 15.83 7.67 -7.01
CA ILE A 264 15.01 6.66 -7.72
C ILE A 264 14.66 5.47 -6.80
N LYS A 265 15.56 5.06 -5.92
CA LYS A 265 15.29 4.08 -4.85
C LYS A 265 14.57 4.70 -3.65
N GLU A 266 14.23 5.99 -3.70
CA GLU A 266 13.44 6.74 -2.70
C GLU A 266 14.16 7.09 -1.37
N HIS A 267 15.48 6.90 -1.25
CA HIS A 267 16.31 7.05 -0.04
C HIS A 267 16.94 8.42 0.25
N ASN A 268 16.83 9.47 -0.58
CA ASN A 268 17.41 10.79 -0.25
C ASN A 268 16.55 11.99 -0.66
N LYS A 269 16.49 13.01 0.22
CA LYS A 269 15.54 14.14 0.18
C LYS A 269 16.11 15.39 -0.52
N SER A 270 17.42 15.65 -0.45
CA SER A 270 18.00 16.90 -0.95
C SER A 270 17.92 17.09 -2.47
N LEU A 271 17.65 16.04 -3.24
CA LEU A 271 17.54 16.11 -4.71
C LEU A 271 16.12 16.04 -5.26
N LYS A 272 15.15 15.52 -4.50
CA LYS A 272 13.73 15.58 -4.87
C LYS A 272 13.22 17.01 -5.05
N GLU A 273 13.93 17.98 -4.48
CA GLU A 273 13.63 19.41 -4.60
C GLU A 273 14.26 20.05 -5.85
N ASN A 274 15.34 19.47 -6.40
CA ASN A 274 16.10 20.04 -7.53
C ASN A 274 15.70 19.45 -8.88
N ILE A 275 15.33 18.17 -8.91
CA ILE A 275 14.84 17.52 -10.12
C ILE A 275 13.32 17.41 -9.96
N ASN A 276 12.59 18.12 -10.82
CA ASN A 276 11.13 18.23 -10.80
C ASN A 276 10.45 16.90 -11.22
N VAL A 277 10.96 15.74 -10.79
CA VAL A 277 10.40 14.39 -10.98
C VAL A 277 9.26 14.15 -9.98
N GLN A 278 8.32 15.08 -9.94
CA GLN A 278 7.13 15.01 -9.09
C GLN A 278 6.09 13.99 -9.59
N SER A 279 6.45 12.86 -10.20
CA SER A 279 5.45 12.04 -10.92
C SER A 279 4.88 10.85 -10.14
N ASP A 280 5.56 10.34 -9.11
CA ASP A 280 5.13 9.17 -8.33
C ASP A 280 4.83 9.51 -6.86
N PRO A 281 3.87 8.84 -6.20
CA PRO A 281 3.60 9.07 -4.79
C PRO A 281 4.77 8.58 -3.96
N ALA A 282 5.10 9.34 -2.92
CA ALA A 282 6.28 9.04 -2.14
C ALA A 282 6.09 7.83 -1.21
N THR A 283 4.84 7.41 -0.97
CA THR A 283 4.49 6.43 0.07
C THR A 283 4.23 5.02 -0.47
N ASN A 284 4.73 4.03 0.24
CA ASN A 284 4.49 2.61 0.02
C ASN A 284 3.54 2.05 1.09
N TRP A 285 2.27 1.89 0.71
CA TRP A 285 1.25 1.28 1.56
C TRP A 285 1.20 -0.23 1.37
N ASN A 286 1.38 -0.99 2.45
CA ASN A 286 1.07 -2.41 2.43
C ASN A 286 -0.42 -2.62 2.14
N ASN A 287 -0.72 -3.51 1.18
CA ASN A 287 -2.08 -3.99 0.97
C ASN A 287 -2.27 -5.31 1.72
N LEU A 288 -3.07 -5.26 2.78
CA LEU A 288 -3.39 -6.43 3.60
C LEU A 288 -4.67 -7.14 3.15
N SER A 289 -5.35 -6.64 2.11
CA SER A 289 -6.53 -7.29 1.55
C SER A 289 -6.16 -8.66 0.96
N LEU A 290 -6.86 -9.72 1.36
CA LEU A 290 -6.69 -11.08 0.82
C LEU A 290 -7.21 -11.19 -0.63
N ARG A 291 -6.44 -10.64 -1.57
CA ARG A 291 -6.70 -10.63 -3.01
C ARG A 291 -5.43 -10.99 -3.77
N SER A 292 -5.57 -11.33 -5.06
CA SER A 292 -4.43 -11.64 -5.91
C SER A 292 -3.48 -10.45 -6.09
N ASP A 293 -3.98 -9.21 -6.03
CA ASP A 293 -3.14 -8.01 -6.11
C ASP A 293 -2.44 -7.67 -4.79
N GLY A 294 -2.93 -8.17 -3.64
CA GLY A 294 -2.44 -7.87 -2.29
C GLY A 294 -1.19 -8.69 -1.90
N PRO A 295 -1.20 -9.42 -0.77
CA PRO A 295 -0.04 -10.17 -0.27
C PRO A 295 0.52 -11.24 -1.22
N VAL A 296 -0.26 -11.67 -2.22
CA VAL A 296 0.13 -12.68 -3.21
C VAL A 296 1.22 -12.15 -4.16
N SER A 297 1.16 -10.87 -4.53
CA SER A 297 1.92 -10.34 -5.67
C SER A 297 2.93 -9.27 -5.27
N ASP A 298 3.57 -9.51 -4.13
CA ASP A 298 4.50 -8.58 -3.51
C ASP A 298 5.73 -8.27 -4.37
N GLU A 299 6.16 -9.23 -5.20
CA GLU A 299 7.24 -9.06 -6.19
C GLU A 299 6.94 -7.94 -7.21
N HIS A 300 5.66 -7.71 -7.51
CA HIS A 300 5.23 -6.72 -8.50
C HIS A 300 4.61 -5.47 -7.84
N ARG A 301 4.89 -5.23 -6.56
CA ARG A 301 4.25 -4.17 -5.76
C ARG A 301 4.36 -2.79 -6.40
N ALA A 302 5.51 -2.45 -6.99
CA ALA A 302 5.73 -1.14 -7.62
C ALA A 302 4.76 -0.87 -8.79
N LEU A 303 4.62 -1.83 -9.72
CA LEU A 303 3.67 -1.73 -10.83
C LEU A 303 2.22 -1.69 -10.33
N LEU A 304 1.88 -2.59 -9.40
CA LEU A 304 0.52 -2.66 -8.85
C LEU A 304 0.14 -1.40 -8.10
N ARG A 305 1.09 -0.73 -7.42
CA ARG A 305 0.91 0.58 -6.79
C ARG A 305 0.54 1.64 -7.85
N LEU A 306 1.31 1.75 -8.93
CA LEU A 306 1.00 2.71 -10.01
C LEU A 306 -0.38 2.47 -10.59
N LEU A 307 -0.73 1.21 -10.87
CA LEU A 307 -2.06 0.88 -11.39
C LEU A 307 -3.17 1.25 -10.39
N ARG A 308 -3.01 0.93 -9.10
CA ARG A 308 -3.98 1.27 -8.04
C ARG A 308 -4.30 2.76 -7.94
N MET A 309 -3.31 3.62 -8.18
CA MET A 309 -3.49 5.07 -8.14
C MET A 309 -4.39 5.60 -9.26
N GLU A 310 -4.52 4.86 -10.36
CA GLU A 310 -5.40 5.26 -11.45
C GLU A 310 -6.87 5.09 -11.06
N PHE A 311 -7.15 4.30 -10.02
CA PHE A 311 -8.51 4.07 -9.52
C PHE A 311 -8.97 5.14 -8.56
N ASN A 312 -10.20 5.59 -8.75
CA ASN A 312 -10.97 6.35 -7.78
C ASN A 312 -12.35 5.72 -7.57
N ILE A 313 -12.46 4.71 -6.71
CA ILE A 313 -13.71 3.95 -6.54
C ILE A 313 -14.87 4.81 -6.02
N LEU A 314 -14.59 5.97 -5.42
CA LEU A 314 -15.60 6.94 -4.98
C LEU A 314 -16.38 7.61 -6.12
N ARG A 315 -15.88 7.52 -7.36
CA ARG A 315 -16.61 7.91 -8.57
C ARG A 315 -17.87 7.06 -8.77
N TYR A 316 -17.87 5.83 -8.26
CA TYR A 316 -19.03 4.96 -8.32
C TYR A 316 -20.01 5.31 -7.20
N ASP A 317 -21.09 5.99 -7.56
CA ASP A 317 -22.12 6.51 -6.65
C ASP A 317 -22.60 5.53 -5.57
N PRO A 318 -22.91 4.25 -5.89
CA PRO A 318 -23.34 3.28 -4.89
C PRO A 318 -22.32 3.06 -3.77
N ILE A 319 -21.01 3.08 -4.06
CA ILE A 319 -19.98 2.92 -3.02
C ILE A 319 -20.06 4.08 -2.04
N ARG A 320 -20.02 5.30 -2.57
CA ARG A 320 -20.03 6.51 -1.75
C ARG A 320 -21.28 6.59 -0.88
N LYS A 321 -22.46 6.37 -1.46
CA LYS A 321 -23.72 6.42 -0.71
C LYS A 321 -23.83 5.30 0.32
N LEU A 322 -23.32 4.11 0.02
CA LEU A 322 -23.32 2.99 0.96
C LEU A 322 -22.37 3.25 2.14
N CYS A 323 -21.18 3.81 1.92
CA CYS A 323 -20.29 4.25 3.00
C CYS A 323 -20.97 5.27 3.93
N ILE A 324 -21.69 6.25 3.34
CA ILE A 324 -22.45 7.26 4.12
C ILE A 324 -23.58 6.59 4.92
N ASN A 325 -24.35 5.70 4.30
CA ASN A 325 -25.44 4.98 4.96
C ASN A 325 -24.95 4.12 6.14
N LEU A 326 -23.76 3.52 5.99
CA LEU A 326 -23.14 2.68 7.01
C LEU A 326 -22.30 3.46 8.04
N ALA A 327 -22.21 4.79 7.93
CA ALA A 327 -21.32 5.61 8.78
C ALA A 327 -21.58 5.41 10.29
N HIS A 328 -22.84 5.17 10.68
CA HIS A 328 -23.23 4.95 12.08
C HIS A 328 -23.53 3.47 12.42
N VAL A 329 -23.36 2.56 11.47
CA VAL A 329 -23.62 1.13 11.66
C VAL A 329 -22.42 0.47 12.31
N GLU A 330 -22.64 -0.19 13.45
CA GLU A 330 -21.62 -0.98 14.17
C GLU A 330 -21.94 -2.47 14.23
N THR A 331 -22.97 -2.92 13.51
CA THR A 331 -23.29 -4.33 13.36
C THR A 331 -22.39 -4.96 12.29
N PRO A 332 -21.82 -6.15 12.54
CA PRO A 332 -20.98 -6.83 11.56
C PRO A 332 -21.82 -7.43 10.43
N ASN A 333 -21.16 -7.82 9.33
CA ASN A 333 -21.77 -8.46 8.14
C ASN A 333 -22.59 -7.52 7.25
N HIS A 334 -22.34 -6.22 7.33
CA HIS A 334 -22.78 -5.25 6.33
C HIS A 334 -21.67 -5.00 5.29
N PRO A 335 -21.93 -4.31 4.18
CA PRO A 335 -23.26 -4.03 3.62
C PRO A 335 -24.05 -5.31 3.31
N SER A 336 -25.36 -5.24 3.52
CA SER A 336 -26.36 -6.21 3.09
C SER A 336 -27.01 -5.79 1.77
N VAL A 337 -27.79 -6.69 1.17
CA VAL A 337 -28.56 -6.38 -0.05
C VAL A 337 -29.56 -5.26 0.23
N VAL A 338 -30.13 -5.22 1.44
CA VAL A 338 -31.07 -4.18 1.86
C VAL A 338 -30.38 -2.82 1.94
N ASP A 339 -29.16 -2.76 2.48
CA ASP A 339 -28.40 -1.51 2.55
C ASP A 339 -28.11 -0.96 1.15
N LEU A 340 -27.75 -1.84 0.20
CA LEU A 340 -27.53 -1.42 -1.18
C LEU A 340 -28.83 -0.93 -1.85
N MET A 341 -29.95 -1.62 -1.63
CA MET A 341 -31.26 -1.21 -2.16
C MET A 341 -31.74 0.15 -1.61
N GLN A 342 -31.33 0.53 -0.39
CA GLN A 342 -31.68 1.83 0.19
C GLN A 342 -30.95 2.99 -0.48
N VAL A 343 -29.76 2.75 -1.03
CA VAL A 343 -28.86 3.81 -1.54
C VAL A 343 -28.71 3.82 -3.06
N SER A 344 -29.28 2.83 -3.75
CA SER A 344 -29.12 2.63 -5.19
C SER A 344 -30.42 2.19 -5.86
N GLU A 345 -30.42 2.16 -7.19
CA GLU A 345 -31.57 1.71 -7.98
C GLU A 345 -31.61 0.19 -8.17
N PHE A 346 -30.62 -0.54 -7.63
CA PHE A 346 -30.59 -1.99 -7.76
C PHE A 346 -31.70 -2.63 -6.93
N ALA A 347 -32.35 -3.66 -7.49
CA ALA A 347 -33.40 -4.41 -6.81
C ALA A 347 -33.22 -5.92 -6.96
N GLY A 348 -33.72 -6.68 -5.99
CA GLY A 348 -33.79 -8.14 -6.02
C GLY A 348 -32.44 -8.80 -6.33
N ARG A 349 -32.43 -9.67 -7.34
CA ARG A 349 -31.22 -10.42 -7.74
C ARG A 349 -30.10 -9.53 -8.26
N ASN A 350 -30.42 -8.38 -8.85
CA ASN A 350 -29.41 -7.43 -9.34
C ASN A 350 -28.66 -6.79 -8.17
N ALA A 351 -29.38 -6.39 -7.12
CA ALA A 351 -28.75 -5.88 -5.90
C ALA A 351 -27.84 -6.93 -5.23
N TYR A 352 -28.27 -8.20 -5.20
CA TYR A 352 -27.41 -9.28 -4.69
C TYR A 352 -26.11 -9.42 -5.50
N ASN A 353 -26.19 -9.47 -6.83
CA ASN A 353 -25.01 -9.61 -7.69
C ASN A 353 -24.09 -8.39 -7.57
N GLU A 354 -24.66 -7.19 -7.49
CA GLU A 354 -23.91 -5.96 -7.39
C GLU A 354 -23.22 -5.82 -6.03
N LEU A 355 -23.89 -6.23 -4.94
CA LEU A 355 -23.28 -6.26 -3.62
C LEU A 355 -22.04 -7.14 -3.60
N HIS A 356 -22.11 -8.35 -4.18
CA HIS A 356 -20.94 -9.23 -4.33
C HIS A 356 -19.81 -8.58 -5.12
N ARG A 357 -20.14 -7.80 -6.15
CA ARG A 357 -19.15 -7.03 -6.91
C ARG A 357 -18.50 -5.93 -6.06
N LEU A 358 -19.31 -5.25 -5.24
CA LEU A 358 -18.87 -4.17 -4.38
C LEU A 358 -18.05 -4.63 -3.18
N GLN A 359 -18.24 -5.86 -2.68
CA GLN A 359 -17.50 -6.38 -1.53
C GLN A 359 -15.96 -6.31 -1.69
N LEU A 360 -15.43 -6.36 -2.91
CA LEU A 360 -13.99 -6.21 -3.17
C LEU A 360 -13.47 -4.77 -2.99
N LEU A 361 -14.39 -3.81 -2.91
CA LEU A 361 -14.15 -2.36 -2.85
C LEU A 361 -14.55 -1.77 -1.48
N PHE A 362 -14.97 -2.63 -0.55
CA PHE A 362 -15.39 -2.28 0.80
C PHE A 362 -14.52 -3.01 1.82
N ASN A 363 -14.13 -2.29 2.86
CA ASN A 363 -13.38 -2.83 3.98
C ASN A 363 -14.17 -2.63 5.27
N GLU A 364 -14.26 -3.70 6.07
CA GLU A 364 -14.66 -3.61 7.47
C GLU A 364 -13.43 -3.24 8.30
N PHE A 365 -13.48 -2.10 8.99
CA PHE A 365 -12.42 -1.63 9.89
C PHE A 365 -12.85 -1.88 11.33
N TYR A 366 -12.21 -2.87 11.96
CA TYR A 366 -12.35 -3.14 13.40
C TYR A 366 -11.25 -2.36 14.15
N ILE A 367 -11.67 -1.36 14.91
CA ILE A 367 -10.79 -0.44 15.64
C ILE A 367 -10.75 -0.89 17.10
N PRO A 368 -9.62 -1.44 17.61
CA PRO A 368 -9.52 -1.83 19.00
C PRO A 368 -9.52 -0.64 19.94
N ASN A 369 -10.31 -0.71 21.00
CA ASN A 369 -10.19 0.16 22.14
C ASN A 369 -9.15 -0.42 23.11
N PHE A 370 -7.90 0.00 22.96
CA PHE A 370 -6.81 -0.53 23.77
C PHE A 370 -6.93 -0.16 25.25
N GLY A 371 -7.42 1.05 25.55
CA GLY A 371 -7.67 1.50 26.92
C GLY A 371 -8.61 0.55 27.68
N LYS A 372 -9.68 0.05 27.03
CA LYS A 372 -10.61 -0.94 27.62
C LYS A 372 -9.93 -2.24 28.05
N ILE A 373 -8.88 -2.66 27.35
CA ILE A 373 -8.20 -3.93 27.62
C ILE A 373 -6.88 -3.74 28.38
N GLY A 374 -6.60 -2.53 28.88
CA GLY A 374 -5.41 -2.22 29.67
C GLY A 374 -4.13 -2.16 28.84
N LEU A 375 -4.24 -1.82 27.57
CA LEU A 375 -3.13 -1.63 26.64
C LEU A 375 -3.13 -0.18 26.12
N ARG A 376 -2.02 0.24 25.53
CA ARG A 376 -1.88 1.54 24.85
C ARG A 376 -0.79 1.47 23.79
N TYR A 377 -0.82 2.41 22.85
CA TYR A 377 0.24 2.60 21.90
C TYR A 377 1.35 3.47 22.50
N ARG A 378 2.59 3.13 22.17
CA ARG A 378 3.75 3.99 22.30
C ARG A 378 4.36 4.23 20.93
N TYR A 379 4.43 5.49 20.54
CA TYR A 379 5.14 5.94 19.37
C TYR A 379 6.54 6.35 19.79
N ILE A 380 7.54 5.86 19.07
CA ILE A 380 8.94 6.27 19.24
C ILE A 380 9.43 6.76 17.89
N PHE A 381 9.60 8.07 17.79
CA PHE A 381 10.16 8.76 16.64
C PHE A 381 11.66 8.92 16.81
N ALA A 382 12.42 8.61 15.76
CA ALA A 382 13.87 8.65 15.79
C ALA A 382 14.43 9.37 14.55
N ASP A 383 15.55 10.05 14.74
CA ASP A 383 16.37 10.65 13.67
C ASP A 383 17.08 9.60 12.79
N SER A 384 17.13 8.34 13.21
CA SER A 384 17.68 7.21 12.45
C SER A 384 16.60 6.33 11.81
N GLN A 385 16.87 5.76 10.64
CA GLN A 385 16.00 4.77 9.98
C GLN A 385 15.93 3.41 10.71
N ARG A 386 16.98 3.09 11.49
CA ARG A 386 17.02 1.92 12.37
C ARG A 386 16.81 2.42 13.79
N ALA A 387 15.55 2.65 14.16
CA ALA A 387 15.20 2.84 15.57
C ALA A 387 15.74 1.63 16.35
N GLY A 388 16.66 1.87 17.29
CA GLY A 388 17.38 0.82 18.04
C GLY A 388 16.53 0.08 19.07
N VAL A 389 15.20 0.19 19.00
CA VAL A 389 14.27 -0.30 20.02
C VAL A 389 13.74 -1.68 19.60
N ASP A 390 14.29 -2.75 20.19
CA ASP A 390 13.70 -4.09 20.07
C ASP A 390 12.55 -4.21 21.10
N SER A 391 11.42 -4.76 20.68
CA SER A 391 10.22 -4.83 21.50
C SER A 391 9.32 -5.97 21.04
N GLU A 392 8.85 -6.78 22.00
CA GLU A 392 7.82 -7.79 21.71
C GLU A 392 6.46 -7.14 21.38
N GLY A 393 6.32 -5.84 21.66
CA GLY A 393 5.13 -5.02 21.39
C GLY A 393 5.09 -4.38 20.01
N LEU A 394 6.09 -4.53 19.14
CA LEU A 394 6.15 -3.84 17.84
C LEU A 394 4.93 -4.14 16.94
N VAL A 395 4.14 -3.12 16.58
CA VAL A 395 2.96 -3.27 15.71
C VAL A 395 3.15 -2.66 14.34
N GLU A 396 3.91 -1.58 14.22
CA GLU A 396 4.19 -0.93 12.94
C GLU A 396 5.58 -0.30 12.94
N LYS A 397 6.22 -0.29 11.77
CA LYS A 397 7.43 0.47 11.49
C LYS A 397 7.16 1.40 10.31
N LEU A 398 7.41 2.69 10.50
CA LEU A 398 7.28 3.72 9.49
C LEU A 398 8.67 4.27 9.17
N GLU A 399 8.94 4.45 7.89
CA GLU A 399 10.14 5.14 7.40
C GLU A 399 9.71 6.44 6.75
N PHE A 400 10.42 7.52 7.06
CA PHE A 400 10.10 8.87 6.63
C PHE A 400 11.18 9.44 5.71
N ILE A 401 10.80 10.46 4.95
CA ILE A 401 11.70 11.13 3.99
C ILE A 401 12.51 12.22 4.71
N GLU A 402 12.05 12.69 5.85
CA GLU A 402 12.54 13.84 6.59
C GLU A 402 13.86 13.57 7.31
N ASP A 403 14.74 14.58 7.36
CA ASP A 403 16.07 14.42 7.94
C ASP A 403 16.08 14.39 9.47
N ASP A 404 15.24 15.22 10.09
CA ASP A 404 15.20 15.33 11.56
C ASP A 404 14.55 14.11 12.22
N ILE A 405 13.64 13.44 11.52
CA ILE A 405 12.92 12.25 11.99
C ILE A 405 12.77 11.29 10.82
N ARG A 406 13.61 10.26 10.80
CA ARG A 406 13.72 9.30 9.69
C ARG A 406 12.90 8.03 9.90
N SER A 407 12.49 7.74 11.14
CA SER A 407 11.60 6.61 11.39
C SER A 407 10.66 6.82 12.58
N CYS A 408 9.60 6.03 12.59
CA CYS A 408 8.75 5.82 13.74
C CYS A 408 8.55 4.32 13.95
N THR A 409 8.66 3.88 15.20
CA THR A 409 8.21 2.56 15.61
C THR A 409 7.02 2.72 16.53
N ILE A 410 5.98 1.93 16.28
CA ILE A 410 4.74 1.93 17.04
C ILE A 410 4.70 0.61 17.79
N HIS A 411 4.54 0.68 19.10
CA HIS A 411 4.53 -0.47 19.99
C HIS A 411 3.23 -0.51 20.77
N LEU A 412 2.77 -1.71 21.08
CA LEU A 412 1.67 -1.95 21.99
C LEU A 412 2.25 -2.39 23.33
N GLU A 413 1.84 -1.73 24.41
CA GLU A 413 2.31 -2.02 25.76
C GLU A 413 1.16 -1.99 26.77
N PRO A 414 1.29 -2.66 27.94
CA PRO A 414 0.37 -2.47 29.05
C PRO A 414 0.31 -1.02 29.51
N SER A 415 -0.87 -0.57 29.95
CA SER A 415 -1.06 0.81 30.44
C SER A 415 -0.22 1.16 31.67
N TRP A 416 0.24 0.15 32.42
CA TRP A 416 1.14 0.29 33.56
C TRP A 416 2.63 0.23 33.20
N SER A 417 3.00 -0.07 31.94
CA SER A 417 4.40 -0.10 31.52
C SER A 417 5.02 1.29 31.64
N GLU A 418 6.30 1.39 31.99
CA GLU A 418 7.01 2.68 32.02
C GLU A 418 7.58 3.06 30.64
N GLY A 419 7.60 2.13 29.69
CA GLY A 419 8.32 2.31 28.43
C GLY A 419 9.76 1.79 28.50
N PRO A 420 10.50 1.83 27.38
CA PRO A 420 11.92 1.57 27.38
C PRO A 420 12.69 2.78 27.91
N ASP A 421 13.88 2.58 28.48
CA ASP A 421 14.75 3.71 28.86
C ASP A 421 15.35 4.33 27.59
N ILE A 422 14.68 5.37 27.10
CA ILE A 422 15.04 6.08 25.88
C ILE A 422 16.43 6.72 25.94
N ARG A 423 16.97 6.97 27.14
CA ARG A 423 18.31 7.58 27.32
C ARG A 423 19.43 6.63 26.93
N LEU A 424 19.16 5.33 26.87
CA LEU A 424 20.13 4.31 26.47
C LEU A 424 20.31 4.22 24.95
N PHE A 425 19.40 4.81 24.17
CA PHE A 425 19.53 4.84 22.71
C PHE A 425 20.26 6.12 22.27
N SER A 426 21.15 5.97 21.30
CA SER A 426 21.83 7.08 20.66
C SER A 426 20.88 7.84 19.72
N GLY A 427 20.85 9.17 19.77
CA GLY A 427 20.10 10.02 18.85
C GLY A 427 19.01 10.84 19.54
N LYS A 428 18.31 11.67 18.77
CA LYS A 428 17.12 12.39 19.25
C LYS A 428 15.88 11.51 19.11
N PHE A 429 15.14 11.39 20.20
CA PHE A 429 13.87 10.68 20.24
C PHE A 429 12.74 11.60 20.67
N ASN A 430 11.59 11.48 20.01
CA ASN A 430 10.32 11.96 20.54
C ASN A 430 9.44 10.75 20.83
N GLU A 431 8.71 10.80 21.94
CA GLU A 431 7.75 9.75 22.29
C GLU A 431 6.34 10.32 22.41
N ALA A 432 5.36 9.49 22.07
CA ALA A 432 3.95 9.78 22.31
C ALA A 432 3.26 8.54 22.88
N VAL A 433 2.47 8.71 23.93
CA VAL A 433 1.74 7.61 24.56
C VAL A 433 0.24 7.86 24.41
N VAL A 434 -0.43 6.99 23.67
CA VAL A 434 -1.80 7.20 23.21
C VAL A 434 -2.63 5.92 23.35
N GLU A 435 -3.88 6.05 23.76
CA GLU A 435 -4.76 4.90 24.08
C GLU A 435 -6.02 4.85 23.21
N ASP A 436 -6.45 6.01 22.73
CA ASP A 436 -7.64 6.18 21.90
C ASP A 436 -7.28 6.37 20.43
N GLU A 437 -8.24 6.01 19.57
CA GLU A 437 -8.15 6.13 18.14
C GLU A 437 -9.44 6.73 17.56
N ILE A 438 -9.27 7.69 16.66
CA ILE A 438 -10.34 8.25 15.83
C ILE A 438 -9.98 8.00 14.37
N VAL A 439 -10.87 7.32 13.65
CA VAL A 439 -10.72 7.14 12.20
C VAL A 439 -11.77 7.98 11.51
N SER A 440 -11.36 8.75 10.50
CA SER A 440 -12.25 9.61 9.71
C SER A 440 -11.96 9.55 8.21
N LEU A 441 -13.04 9.61 7.43
CA LEU A 441 -13.05 9.83 5.99
C LEU A 441 -14.03 10.97 5.70
N ASN A 442 -13.51 12.10 5.24
CA ASN A 442 -14.27 13.31 5.03
C ASN A 442 -14.54 13.53 3.53
N LEU A 443 -15.74 13.12 3.09
CA LEU A 443 -16.15 13.22 1.69
C LEU A 443 -16.53 14.65 1.28
N ASN A 444 -16.51 15.64 2.19
CA ASN A 444 -16.66 17.04 1.82
C ASN A 444 -15.49 17.54 0.95
N HIS A 445 -14.32 16.91 1.07
CA HIS A 445 -13.16 17.19 0.22
C HIS A 445 -13.21 16.48 -1.14
N TYR A 446 -14.27 15.72 -1.42
CA TYR A 446 -14.43 15.02 -2.68
C TYR A 446 -15.31 15.81 -3.64
N ASP A 447 -14.74 16.28 -4.75
CA ASP A 447 -15.47 16.99 -5.80
C ASP A 447 -16.21 15.98 -6.68
N LEU A 448 -17.52 15.87 -6.46
CA LEU A 448 -18.39 15.00 -7.25
C LEU A 448 -18.41 15.33 -8.74
N LYS A 449 -18.21 16.59 -9.13
CA LYS A 449 -18.21 17.00 -10.53
C LYS A 449 -16.91 16.61 -11.22
N LYS A 450 -15.78 16.76 -10.53
CA LYS A 450 -14.46 16.36 -11.05
C LYS A 450 -14.16 14.88 -10.84
N CYS A 451 -14.94 14.20 -10.00
CA CYS A 451 -14.68 12.83 -9.55
C CYS A 451 -13.27 12.69 -8.95
N ASP A 452 -12.84 13.71 -8.20
CA ASP A 452 -11.49 13.80 -7.65
C ASP A 452 -11.49 14.58 -6.34
N TRP A 453 -10.41 14.49 -5.58
CA TRP A 453 -10.24 15.25 -4.35
C TRP A 453 -9.99 16.72 -4.66
N THR A 454 -10.71 17.60 -3.98
CA THR A 454 -10.44 19.04 -4.06
C THR A 454 -9.05 19.31 -3.54
N ALA A 455 -8.28 20.13 -4.27
CA ALA A 455 -7.08 20.73 -3.70
C ALA A 455 -7.48 21.45 -2.41
N LEU A 456 -6.86 21.05 -1.30
CA LEU A 456 -7.19 21.57 0.01
C LEU A 456 -6.89 23.08 0.03
N LYS A 457 -7.95 23.90 0.06
CA LYS A 457 -7.83 25.36 0.13
C LYS A 457 -7.66 25.77 1.58
N TYR A 458 -6.42 25.83 2.03
CA TYR A 458 -6.08 26.29 3.37
C TYR A 458 -6.28 27.82 3.47
N GLY A 459 -7.12 28.28 4.40
CA GLY A 459 -7.34 29.72 4.68
C GLY A 459 -8.66 30.32 4.19
N ALA A 460 -9.49 29.60 3.43
CA ALA A 460 -10.85 30.04 3.15
C ALA A 460 -11.77 29.71 4.34
N SER A 461 -12.69 30.61 4.69
CA SER A 461 -13.72 30.33 5.69
C SER A 461 -14.44 29.04 5.29
N HIS A 462 -14.26 27.98 6.08
CA HIS A 462 -14.94 26.71 5.82
C HIS A 462 -16.44 26.98 5.85
N PRO A 463 -17.19 26.72 4.76
CA PRO A 463 -18.63 26.81 4.82
C PRO A 463 -19.10 25.87 5.93
N LYS A 464 -20.02 26.34 6.79
CA LYS A 464 -20.63 25.54 7.87
C LYS A 464 -21.01 24.17 7.30
N GLN A 465 -20.25 23.13 7.68
CA GLN A 465 -20.29 21.83 7.05
C GLN A 465 -21.64 21.15 7.30
N LYS A 466 -22.09 20.34 6.33
CA LYS A 466 -23.13 19.35 6.58
C LYS A 466 -22.42 18.08 7.07
N ASP A 467 -22.64 17.70 8.32
CA ASP A 467 -22.10 16.47 8.93
C ASP A 467 -22.37 15.19 8.12
N SER A 468 -23.35 15.22 7.21
CA SER A 468 -23.80 14.07 6.43
C SER A 468 -22.74 13.41 5.51
N LEU A 469 -21.60 14.05 5.27
CA LEU A 469 -20.52 13.53 4.41
C LEU A 469 -19.25 13.15 5.18
N LEU A 470 -19.27 13.26 6.50
CA LEU A 470 -18.18 12.82 7.36
C LEU A 470 -18.47 11.42 7.88
N ILE A 471 -17.61 10.47 7.56
CA ILE A 471 -17.64 9.12 8.10
C ILE A 471 -16.59 9.05 9.19
N GLN A 472 -16.98 8.83 10.44
CA GLN A 472 -16.07 8.84 11.58
C GLN A 472 -16.45 7.81 12.63
N ARG A 473 -15.43 7.23 13.28
CA ARG A 473 -15.58 6.44 14.50
C ARG A 473 -14.49 6.79 15.50
N SER A 474 -14.86 6.85 16.78
CA SER A 474 -13.95 7.09 17.90
C SER A 474 -14.01 5.93 18.90
N THR A 475 -12.88 5.55 19.46
CA THR A 475 -12.80 4.62 20.61
C THR A 475 -12.93 5.33 21.95
N GLN A 476 -13.02 6.66 21.99
CA GLN A 476 -13.25 7.38 23.23
C GLN A 476 -14.62 6.99 23.79
N THR A 477 -14.63 6.34 24.95
CA THR A 477 -15.86 5.91 25.62
C THR A 477 -16.00 6.58 26.97
N GLU A 478 -17.23 6.96 27.34
CA GLU A 478 -17.55 7.40 28.71
C GLU A 478 -17.40 6.24 29.71
N ASN A 479 -17.67 5.00 29.26
CA ASN A 479 -17.57 3.81 30.07
C ASN A 479 -16.11 3.33 30.20
N LYS A 480 -15.38 3.82 31.20
CA LYS A 480 -13.97 3.42 31.43
C LYS A 480 -13.78 2.05 32.10
N LYS A 481 -14.82 1.21 32.22
CA LYS A 481 -14.69 -0.09 32.90
C LYS A 481 -13.78 -1.02 32.07
N PRO A 482 -12.68 -1.55 32.67
CA PRO A 482 -11.80 -2.49 31.97
C PRO A 482 -12.53 -3.79 31.62
N PHE A 483 -12.17 -4.37 30.47
CA PHE A 483 -12.66 -5.64 29.96
C PHE A 483 -11.51 -6.65 29.86
N SER A 484 -11.67 -7.82 30.47
CA SER A 484 -10.68 -8.89 30.39
C SER A 484 -11.01 -9.84 29.24
N LEU A 485 -10.10 -9.97 28.28
CA LEU A 485 -10.27 -10.87 27.14
C LEU A 485 -9.92 -12.30 27.51
N SER A 486 -10.76 -13.24 27.09
CA SER A 486 -10.39 -14.65 27.02
C SER A 486 -9.33 -14.87 25.92
N PRO A 487 -8.52 -15.95 26.00
CA PRO A 487 -7.52 -16.25 24.97
C PRO A 487 -8.09 -16.33 23.54
N ARG A 488 -9.33 -16.84 23.41
CA ARG A 488 -10.02 -16.90 22.11
C ARG A 488 -10.47 -15.53 21.61
N GLN A 489 -10.86 -14.62 22.48
CA GLN A 489 -11.17 -13.24 22.11
C GLN A 489 -9.90 -12.50 21.70
N THR A 490 -8.77 -12.71 22.39
CA THR A 490 -7.47 -12.15 22.00
C THR A 490 -7.02 -12.63 20.62
N GLU A 491 -7.16 -13.93 20.33
CA GLU A 491 -6.88 -14.49 18.99
C GLU A 491 -7.74 -13.82 17.91
N LEU A 492 -9.04 -13.70 18.16
CA LEU A 492 -9.96 -13.05 17.23
C LEU A 492 -9.64 -11.57 17.03
N LEU A 493 -9.32 -10.85 18.10
CA LEU A 493 -8.96 -9.43 18.06
C LEU A 493 -7.72 -9.19 17.17
N GLY A 494 -6.68 -10.03 17.28
CA GLY A 494 -5.50 -9.95 16.43
C GLY A 494 -5.83 -10.12 14.94
N ILE A 495 -6.73 -11.05 14.61
CA ILE A 495 -7.20 -11.27 13.24
C ILE A 495 -8.00 -10.06 12.73
N LEU A 496 -8.97 -9.60 13.51
CA LEU A 496 -9.85 -8.48 13.13
C LEU A 496 -9.10 -7.17 12.95
N TRP A 497 -8.08 -6.91 13.78
CA TRP A 497 -7.31 -5.68 13.72
C TRP A 497 -6.29 -5.66 12.58
N SER A 498 -5.77 -6.83 12.20
CA SER A 498 -4.74 -6.96 11.17
C SER A 498 -5.30 -7.02 9.75
N LEU A 499 -6.46 -7.63 9.56
CA LEU A 499 -7.06 -7.84 8.25
C LEU A 499 -8.15 -6.81 7.97
N GLU A 500 -7.85 -5.88 7.07
CA GLU A 500 -8.85 -5.00 6.45
C GLU A 500 -9.49 -5.74 5.27
N GLY A 501 -10.82 -5.88 5.25
CA GLY A 501 -11.50 -6.51 4.12
C GLY A 501 -12.95 -6.90 4.39
N PRO A 502 -13.65 -7.48 3.39
CA PRO A 502 -15.01 -7.95 3.53
C PRO A 502 -15.11 -9.20 4.43
N ASP A 503 -16.32 -9.46 4.92
CA ASP A 503 -16.66 -10.64 5.72
C ASP A 503 -16.21 -11.96 5.08
N THR A 504 -16.28 -12.08 3.75
CA THR A 504 -15.84 -13.27 3.01
C THR A 504 -14.35 -13.57 3.20
N HIS A 505 -13.49 -12.54 3.16
CA HIS A 505 -12.05 -12.67 3.36
C HIS A 505 -11.72 -13.00 4.82
N ARG A 506 -12.41 -12.36 5.77
CA ARG A 506 -12.28 -12.69 7.19
C ARG A 506 -12.68 -14.14 7.47
N ASN A 507 -13.85 -14.56 6.98
CA ASN A 507 -14.36 -15.91 7.22
C ASN A 507 -13.43 -16.98 6.65
N TRP A 508 -12.86 -16.74 5.47
CA TRP A 508 -11.80 -17.60 4.93
C TRP A 508 -10.61 -17.68 5.90
N LEU A 509 -10.09 -16.54 6.37
CA LEU A 509 -8.94 -16.53 7.29
C LEU A 509 -9.25 -17.23 8.61
N LEU A 510 -10.45 -17.03 9.17
CA LEU A 510 -10.92 -17.70 10.38
C LEU A 510 -10.94 -19.22 10.19
N ASP A 511 -11.43 -19.71 9.05
CA ASP A 511 -11.44 -21.14 8.75
C ASP A 511 -9.99 -21.70 8.64
N GLU A 512 -9.09 -20.98 7.99
CA GLU A 512 -7.67 -21.39 7.83
C GLU A 512 -6.90 -21.48 9.15
N VAL A 513 -7.24 -20.63 10.13
CA VAL A 513 -6.67 -20.70 11.48
C VAL A 513 -7.50 -21.57 12.44
N ASN A 514 -8.44 -22.37 11.91
CA ASN A 514 -9.32 -23.27 12.65
C ASN A 514 -10.14 -22.57 13.75
N TYR A 515 -10.58 -21.34 13.49
CA TYR A 515 -11.46 -20.57 14.35
C TYR A 515 -12.91 -20.72 13.89
N ARG A 516 -13.74 -21.42 14.68
CA ARG A 516 -15.14 -21.68 14.33
C ARG A 516 -15.93 -20.37 14.19
N ARG A 517 -16.60 -20.17 13.05
CA ARG A 517 -17.39 -18.98 12.74
C ARG A 517 -18.47 -18.65 13.79
N GLN A 518 -19.17 -19.65 14.32
CA GLN A 518 -20.16 -19.44 15.39
C GLN A 518 -19.54 -18.83 16.65
N THR A 519 -18.35 -19.32 17.03
CA THR A 519 -17.59 -18.77 18.15
C THR A 519 -17.07 -17.37 17.83
N ALA A 520 -16.66 -17.11 16.59
CA ALA A 520 -16.22 -15.79 16.17
C ALA A 520 -17.35 -14.76 16.27
N ASN A 521 -18.54 -15.09 15.76
CA ASN A 521 -19.70 -14.22 15.82
C ASN A 521 -20.15 -13.94 17.26
N LEU A 522 -20.17 -14.95 18.12
CA LEU A 522 -20.48 -14.77 19.54
C LEU A 522 -19.48 -13.83 20.23
N ASN A 523 -18.17 -14.09 20.06
CA ASN A 523 -17.12 -13.28 20.66
C ASN A 523 -17.10 -11.85 20.11
N LEU A 524 -17.38 -11.69 18.81
CA LEU A 524 -17.48 -10.39 18.17
C LEU A 524 -18.65 -9.59 18.75
N GLY A 525 -19.83 -10.20 18.89
CA GLY A 525 -20.98 -9.57 19.55
C GLY A 525 -20.63 -9.08 20.95
N ILE A 526 -20.01 -9.93 21.77
CA ILE A 526 -19.56 -9.56 23.13
C ILE A 526 -18.57 -8.39 23.08
N MET A 527 -17.59 -8.40 22.19
CA MET A 527 -16.57 -7.35 22.10
C MET A 527 -17.15 -6.01 21.63
N LEU A 528 -18.12 -6.02 20.71
CA LEU A 528 -18.82 -4.82 20.27
C LEU A 528 -19.74 -4.27 21.37
N GLU A 529 -20.52 -5.12 22.03
CA GLU A 529 -21.40 -4.74 23.15
C GLU A 529 -20.63 -4.10 24.32
N ASN A 530 -19.39 -4.54 24.55
CA ASN A 530 -18.53 -4.01 25.62
C ASN A 530 -17.58 -2.90 25.14
N GLU A 531 -17.72 -2.45 23.88
CA GLU A 531 -16.91 -1.40 23.26
C GLU A 531 -15.40 -1.69 23.25
N VAL A 532 -15.01 -2.97 23.29
CA VAL A 532 -13.63 -3.43 23.09
C VAL A 532 -13.19 -3.19 21.65
N LEU A 533 -14.14 -3.26 20.73
CA LEU A 533 -13.98 -2.95 19.31
C LEU A 533 -15.03 -1.93 18.90
N ARG A 534 -14.66 -1.06 17.97
CA ARG A 534 -15.61 -0.26 17.19
C ARG A 534 -15.52 -0.66 15.73
N LEU A 535 -16.66 -0.65 15.05
CA LEU A 535 -16.74 -1.02 13.64
C LEU A 535 -16.98 0.22 12.77
N LEU A 536 -16.23 0.30 11.68
CA LEU A 536 -16.39 1.33 10.66
C LEU A 536 -16.34 0.70 9.27
N TYR A 537 -17.23 1.15 8.39
CA TYR A 537 -17.28 0.72 7.00
C TYR A 537 -16.66 1.80 6.11
N LEU A 538 -15.58 1.45 5.43
CA LEU A 538 -14.85 2.36 4.55
C LEU A 538 -14.69 1.77 3.15
N PRO A 539 -14.56 2.63 2.12
CA PRO A 539 -14.10 2.16 0.82
C PRO A 539 -12.66 1.64 0.95
N ALA A 540 -12.27 0.73 0.06
CA ALA A 540 -10.89 0.28 -0.05
C ALA A 540 -9.97 1.47 -0.40
N LEU A 541 -9.28 2.00 0.62
CA LEU A 541 -8.54 3.26 0.54
C LEU A 541 -7.41 3.23 -0.49
N GLU A 542 -6.87 2.06 -0.80
CA GLU A 542 -5.86 1.86 -1.84
C GLU A 542 -6.36 2.19 -3.25
N PHE A 543 -7.67 2.29 -3.46
CA PHE A 543 -8.31 2.66 -4.74
C PHE A 543 -9.06 3.99 -4.66
N CYS A 544 -8.79 4.81 -3.64
CA CYS A 544 -9.47 6.08 -3.45
C CYS A 544 -8.65 7.29 -3.91
N LYS A 545 -7.59 7.13 -4.71
CA LYS A 545 -6.65 8.22 -5.06
C LYS A 545 -6.12 9.03 -3.86
N LEU A 546 -5.87 8.37 -2.73
CA LEU A 546 -5.18 8.95 -1.57
C LEU A 546 -3.83 8.25 -1.34
N PRO A 547 -2.87 8.36 -2.28
CA PRO A 547 -1.67 7.55 -2.25
C PRO A 547 -0.59 8.11 -1.31
N ASP A 548 -0.58 9.40 -1.02
CA ASP A 548 0.45 10.03 -0.19
C ASP A 548 0.11 9.87 1.30
N GLY A 549 1.12 9.54 2.10
CA GLY A 549 1.02 9.36 3.53
C GLY A 549 1.82 10.41 4.29
N LEU A 550 1.23 10.92 5.36
CA LEU A 550 1.85 11.86 6.28
C LEU A 550 1.60 11.40 7.72
N VAL A 551 2.58 11.59 8.59
CA VAL A 551 2.41 11.51 10.04
C VAL A 551 2.57 12.90 10.62
N ALA A 552 1.64 13.33 11.46
CA ALA A 552 1.74 14.56 12.25
C ALA A 552 1.77 14.20 13.72
N TYR A 553 2.69 14.81 14.48
CA TYR A 553 2.79 14.69 15.93
C TYR A 553 2.72 16.07 16.55
N ALA A 554 1.98 16.19 17.66
CA ALA A 554 1.95 17.37 18.50
C ALA A 554 1.75 16.98 19.97
N ASN A 555 2.55 17.58 20.85
CA ASN A 555 2.29 17.59 22.29
C ASN A 555 1.58 18.89 22.65
N CYS A 556 0.25 18.83 22.80
CA CYS A 556 -0.55 20.02 23.03
C CYS A 556 -0.39 20.56 24.46
N SER A 557 -0.41 21.88 24.60
CA SER A 557 -0.29 22.56 25.89
C SER A 557 -1.41 22.20 26.87
N ASP A 558 -2.62 21.98 26.34
CA ASP A 558 -3.80 21.60 27.11
C ASP A 558 -4.80 20.77 26.28
N ARG A 559 -5.76 20.15 26.99
CA ARG A 559 -6.78 19.29 26.39
C ARG A 559 -7.69 20.02 25.39
N LYS A 560 -8.01 21.29 25.61
CA LYS A 560 -8.87 22.07 24.70
C LYS A 560 -8.12 22.39 23.40
N SER A 561 -6.83 22.70 23.50
CA SER A 561 -5.93 22.88 22.36
C SER A 561 -5.79 21.57 21.57
N ARG A 562 -5.64 20.44 22.27
CA ARG A 562 -5.68 19.08 21.69
C ARG A 562 -6.98 18.85 20.91
N ASP A 563 -8.13 19.01 21.55
CA ASP A 563 -9.43 18.72 20.93
C ASP A 563 -9.71 19.66 19.72
N ARG A 564 -9.22 20.91 19.77
CA ARG A 564 -9.26 21.84 18.62
C ARG A 564 -8.38 21.38 17.46
N LEU A 565 -7.17 20.92 17.74
CA LEU A 565 -6.28 20.37 16.73
C LEU A 565 -6.89 19.12 16.08
N VAL A 566 -7.45 18.22 16.88
CA VAL A 566 -8.14 17.00 16.39
C VAL A 566 -9.29 17.36 15.46
N ASN A 567 -10.16 18.27 15.87
CA ASN A 567 -11.27 18.72 15.02
C ASN A 567 -10.75 19.35 13.72
N HIS A 568 -9.71 20.17 13.79
CA HIS A 568 -9.09 20.74 12.59
C HIS A 568 -8.55 19.67 11.65
N ILE A 569 -7.88 18.62 12.15
CA ILE A 569 -7.38 17.52 11.32
C ILE A 569 -8.56 16.79 10.64
N ILE A 570 -9.62 16.45 11.38
CA ILE A 570 -10.80 15.78 10.83
C ILE A 570 -11.49 16.65 9.75
N GLU A 571 -11.62 17.94 10.00
CA GLU A 571 -12.28 18.87 9.09
C GLU A 571 -11.44 19.18 7.84
N SER A 572 -10.11 19.16 7.95
CA SER A 572 -9.20 19.60 6.88
C SER A 572 -8.63 18.46 6.04
N GLN A 573 -8.68 17.21 6.49
CA GLN A 573 -8.04 16.09 5.80
C GLN A 573 -9.06 15.14 5.15
N PRO A 574 -8.79 14.64 3.93
CA PRO A 574 -9.63 13.63 3.29
C PRO A 574 -9.77 12.35 4.11
N PHE A 575 -8.65 11.83 4.63
CA PHE A 575 -8.64 10.68 5.51
C PHE A 575 -7.62 10.90 6.62
N SER A 576 -8.02 10.61 7.86
CA SER A 576 -7.10 10.63 9.00
C SER A 576 -7.42 9.52 10.00
N ARG A 577 -6.36 8.94 10.57
CA ARG A 577 -6.37 8.08 11.75
C ARG A 577 -5.60 8.80 12.84
N ILE A 578 -6.30 9.26 13.86
CA ILE A 578 -5.78 10.12 14.91
C ILE A 578 -5.72 9.32 16.21
N HIS A 579 -4.57 9.28 16.83
CA HIS A 579 -4.32 8.65 18.11
C HIS A 579 -4.15 9.69 19.19
N LEU A 580 -4.81 9.46 20.33
CA LEU A 580 -4.93 10.42 21.43
C LEU A 580 -4.67 9.73 22.75
N GLY A 581 -4.03 10.44 23.68
CA GLY A 581 -3.79 9.97 25.04
C GLY A 581 -4.12 11.02 26.09
N ASP A 582 -4.00 10.60 27.36
CA ASP A 582 -4.12 11.49 28.51
C ASP A 582 -2.97 12.51 28.61
N THR A 583 -1.82 12.26 27.95
CA THR A 583 -0.62 13.11 27.93
C THR A 583 -0.71 14.34 27.03
N ASN A 584 -1.90 14.69 26.55
CA ASN A 584 -2.15 15.71 25.50
C ASN A 584 -1.45 15.43 24.15
N ASP A 585 -0.81 14.28 23.98
CA ASP A 585 -0.22 13.87 22.72
C ASP A 585 -1.29 13.60 21.66
N VAL A 586 -1.01 14.06 20.45
CA VAL A 586 -1.77 13.77 19.23
C VAL A 586 -0.82 13.22 18.20
N VAL A 587 -1.12 12.02 17.69
CA VAL A 587 -0.43 11.47 16.52
C VAL A 587 -1.47 11.19 15.44
N ALA A 588 -1.35 11.81 14.27
CA ALA A 588 -2.26 11.61 13.15
C ALA A 588 -1.55 10.97 11.96
N HIS A 589 -2.07 9.85 11.47
CA HIS A 589 -1.71 9.24 10.19
C HIS A 589 -2.72 9.73 9.15
N ILE A 590 -2.24 10.47 8.15
CA ILE A 590 -3.07 11.14 7.16
C ILE A 590 -2.81 10.51 5.80
N ARG A 591 -3.87 10.33 5.01
CA ARG A 591 -3.76 10.03 3.58
C ARG A 591 -4.26 11.21 2.78
N SER A 592 -3.45 11.68 1.84
CA SER A 592 -3.74 12.82 0.99
C SER A 592 -3.67 12.46 -0.50
N PRO A 593 -4.28 13.27 -1.37
CA PRO A 593 -4.13 13.12 -2.81
C PRO A 593 -2.66 13.28 -3.20
N SER A 594 -2.30 12.69 -4.34
CA SER A 594 -0.92 12.75 -4.85
C SER A 594 -0.43 14.20 -4.96
N LYS A 595 0.83 14.42 -4.56
CA LYS A 595 1.56 15.70 -4.61
C LYS A 595 1.01 16.77 -3.66
N GLN A 596 0.13 16.41 -2.72
CA GLN A 596 -0.40 17.36 -1.74
C GLN A 596 0.25 17.22 -0.36
N SER A 597 1.13 16.23 -0.14
CA SER A 597 1.80 16.01 1.15
C SER A 597 2.46 17.27 1.71
N ASP A 598 3.08 18.08 0.87
CA ASP A 598 3.85 19.25 1.29
C ASP A 598 2.94 20.41 1.68
N THR A 599 1.87 20.60 0.92
CA THR A 599 0.83 21.59 1.24
C THR A 599 0.10 21.21 2.53
N VAL A 600 -0.23 19.92 2.69
CA VAL A 600 -0.85 19.38 3.91
C VAL A 600 0.08 19.56 5.10
N ALA A 601 1.36 19.19 4.97
CA ALA A 601 2.37 19.33 6.01
C ALA A 601 2.54 20.80 6.44
N GLY A 602 2.67 21.72 5.49
CA GLY A 602 2.80 23.15 5.76
C GLY A 602 1.58 23.71 6.50
N SER A 603 0.36 23.37 6.07
CA SER A 603 -0.85 23.82 6.76
C SER A 603 -0.98 23.24 8.17
N LEU A 604 -0.66 21.97 8.36
CA LEU A 604 -0.74 21.33 9.67
C LEU A 604 0.32 21.89 10.62
N ASN A 605 1.55 22.10 10.17
CA ASN A 605 2.60 22.71 10.99
C ASN A 605 2.18 24.09 11.50
N GLY A 606 1.64 24.95 10.62
CA GLY A 606 1.13 26.25 11.04
C GLY A 606 0.06 26.13 12.13
N LYS A 607 -0.84 25.14 12.04
CA LYS A 607 -1.89 24.94 13.03
C LYS A 607 -1.43 24.26 14.32
N MET A 608 -0.49 23.32 14.23
CA MET A 608 0.11 22.67 15.39
C MET A 608 0.94 23.66 16.20
N GLN A 609 1.66 24.57 15.55
CA GLN A 609 2.41 25.63 16.22
C GLN A 609 1.52 26.55 17.08
N GLU A 610 0.24 26.73 16.74
CA GLU A 610 -0.70 27.48 17.58
C GLU A 610 -1.11 26.73 18.87
N PHE A 611 -1.00 25.41 18.89
CA PHE A 611 -1.62 24.55 19.92
C PHE A 611 -0.62 23.67 20.70
N SER A 612 0.65 23.65 20.31
CA SER A 612 1.65 22.75 20.86
C SER A 612 3.04 23.37 20.91
N ASP A 613 3.79 23.03 21.95
CA ASP A 613 5.17 23.48 22.16
C ASP A 613 6.17 22.58 21.42
N ASN A 614 5.81 21.32 21.18
CA ASN A 614 6.60 20.36 20.41
C ASN A 614 5.71 19.69 19.35
N HIS A 615 6.06 19.86 18.08
CA HIS A 615 5.33 19.27 16.96
C HIS A 615 6.24 19.07 15.75
N PHE A 616 5.81 18.17 14.87
CA PHE A 616 6.38 18.02 13.53
C PHE A 616 5.41 17.29 12.61
N THR A 617 5.69 17.38 11.32
CA THR A 617 5.11 16.51 10.28
C THR A 617 6.20 15.76 9.56
N ALA A 618 5.98 14.49 9.24
CA ALA A 618 6.89 13.66 8.46
C ALA A 618 6.13 12.93 7.34
N ARG A 619 6.66 12.97 6.11
CA ARG A 619 6.12 12.28 4.94
C ARG A 619 6.56 10.84 4.98
N MET A 620 5.60 9.95 4.81
CA MET A 620 5.84 8.52 4.89
C MET A 620 6.40 8.00 3.57
N GLN A 621 7.52 7.29 3.65
CA GLN A 621 8.11 6.56 2.54
C GLN A 621 7.62 5.10 2.54
N GLU A 622 7.78 4.40 3.66
CA GLU A 622 7.38 2.99 3.79
C GLU A 622 6.62 2.75 5.09
N ARG A 623 5.63 1.85 5.04
CA ARG A 623 4.94 1.31 6.21
C ARG A 623 5.07 -0.20 6.24
N ARG A 624 5.53 -0.76 7.36
CA ARG A 624 5.51 -2.20 7.66
C ARG A 624 4.63 -2.47 8.86
N THR A 625 3.83 -3.53 8.81
CA THR A 625 2.88 -3.88 9.88
C THR A 625 3.18 -5.28 10.44
N TYR A 626 2.91 -5.43 11.73
CA TYR A 626 3.20 -6.61 12.57
C TYR A 626 2.06 -6.88 13.56
N LYS A 627 0.82 -6.57 13.16
CA LYS A 627 -0.38 -6.63 14.02
C LYS A 627 -0.81 -8.06 14.33
N ILE A 628 -0.62 -9.01 13.41
CA ILE A 628 -1.06 -10.40 13.60
C ILE A 628 -0.36 -11.05 14.82
N PRO A 629 0.98 -11.01 14.95
CA PRO A 629 1.67 -11.71 16.03
C PRO A 629 1.66 -10.97 17.38
N VAL A 630 1.34 -9.66 17.43
CA VAL A 630 1.65 -8.84 18.61
C VAL A 630 0.96 -9.32 19.89
N PHE A 631 -0.33 -9.65 19.85
CA PHE A 631 -1.04 -10.11 21.04
C PHE A 631 -0.53 -11.45 21.56
N HIS A 632 -0.05 -12.32 20.66
CA HIS A 632 0.56 -13.59 21.04
C HIS A 632 1.91 -13.42 21.72
N ARG A 633 2.64 -12.35 21.40
CA ARG A 633 3.91 -12.01 22.06
C ARG A 633 3.65 -11.38 23.44
N LEU A 634 2.67 -10.49 23.53
CA LEU A 634 2.36 -9.75 24.76
C LEU A 634 1.59 -10.54 25.81
N LEU A 635 0.70 -11.46 25.42
CA LEU A 635 -0.12 -12.18 26.38
C LEU A 635 0.65 -13.37 26.97
N ASP A 636 0.81 -13.40 28.29
CA ASP A 636 1.37 -14.57 28.97
C ASP A 636 0.36 -15.73 28.94
N PRO A 637 0.70 -16.89 28.33
CA PRO A 637 -0.24 -18.00 28.24
C PRO A 637 -0.54 -18.66 29.61
N LYS A 638 0.35 -18.53 30.60
CA LYS A 638 0.19 -19.10 31.94
C LYS A 638 -0.62 -18.18 32.85
N THR A 639 -0.23 -16.92 32.93
CA THR A 639 -0.86 -15.95 33.85
C THR A 639 -2.07 -15.26 33.25
N ARG A 640 -2.21 -15.28 31.91
CA ARG A 640 -3.21 -14.53 31.14
C ARG A 640 -3.15 -13.02 31.35
N MET A 641 -2.00 -12.52 31.78
CA MET A 641 -1.74 -11.09 31.91
C MET A 641 -0.88 -10.60 30.76
N TRP A 642 -0.99 -9.31 30.46
CA TRP A 642 -0.08 -8.65 29.53
C TRP A 642 1.33 -8.60 30.13
N ARG A 643 2.34 -8.90 29.32
CA ARG A 643 3.74 -8.78 29.66
C ARG A 643 4.24 -7.39 29.31
N ASN A 644 5.26 -6.94 30.03
CA ASN A 644 6.01 -5.77 29.61
C ASN A 644 6.78 -6.12 28.32
N PRO A 645 6.61 -5.39 27.20
CA PRO A 645 7.29 -5.71 25.95
C PRO A 645 8.77 -5.36 25.87
N TRP A 646 9.28 -4.60 26.86
CA TRP A 646 10.62 -4.03 26.89
C TRP A 646 11.65 -4.96 27.56
#